data_AF-A0C787-F1
#
_entry.id   AF-A0C787-F1
#
_cell.length_a   1.000
_cell.length_b   1.000
_cell.length_c   1.000
_cell.angle_alpha   90.00
_cell.angle_beta   90.00
_cell.angle_gamma   90.00
#
_symmetry.space_group_name_H-M   'P 1'
#
loop_
_entity.id
_entity.type
_entity.pdbx_description
1 polymer ?
#
loop_
_entity_poly.entity_id
_entity_poly.type
_entity_poly.pdbx_seq_one_letter_code
_entity_poly.pdbx_strand_id
1 'polypeptide(L)'
;MGDRMLAVWQGQGYYHFTTCNKVDNNPNYIKNINYPEDIEGLWTYLYYSYSDDKNRAVGHIKYGNDDIQSIRHDVNHPETKYVRFVLGGNDEGRYPGFNGVFSQITFSTKEGAFIDTADLLKGFISKLTKPSQGFNDLANYKLIEDSLTRTSDDKPLTKIIGKETERFPAEYSFSGWFKWQPLAQQPWHNIFRVQLKTPSTDSVLGDRTLSAWVGTAEGGIIHLPTYTYVNMNGAGNANVWKNIQHKNRITSWFFLYFGYSKDQQLAQAYIKWTDGEDQLSHEKVNHYLATQFYVFTGRDDHYPGFNGKLGEVNFNIGKGAFRKPTDYSHDKDIFGFKSGTDKFIKKPSDEFKPADANKNILENASSQDKPVVDKDVNAEKPLEQYGYGFWLRYLTKYPDQLPNGKNQPWYFVSRLTNQQNYDNIRMGDRVLAIWQGQGYYHFTTCNSATNNPNMIINNNFPDDIEGLWTYIYYSYNAEQNKAVGFIKYGNTDFQRIVHETTHSLTKYLRFIVGGNDAKRYPGFNGLFTSVTFSTESAFVSDADKLNAYLLKNQAPSVAVPLQTTELIKDQISRDKDEKPSTIQSIGSNNKFPLEYALSGWFRWKPTAQAPWHNVFRVQIKKTPFTDSWLGDRTLTCWVGTAEGGILHFPTYTYTNMNGGGNNNFYKNIQYKNRINEWFFIYYGYSKVEATAQIYVKWFDSEDSMSYDKINHYLTPEFQVWVGRDEAYVGLNGRIAYVNFNAGEGAYVKNSKFDHPQDIFKYNVGQAKLFEKQQEVKPGQVNKDQLLSATSQDKPVIDQNVKSDNNLEEYGYGFWLRYLTAFPERMLGGKNQPWYFVARIANQENYDNIRMGDRLLAIWQGQGYYHYTTCNAVNENANLILKVFWTYIYYSYSEAKSRAIGFIKYGSEDTIKAIRHDVTHPDTKYVRFILGGNDAKRYPGFNGIFTQVTFDAVKGVFIDTADQLKGYMNKLENPTIGQVDLQTYRLVTNEQYREKTNDPLFNAIGKDNERFPLEYSISGWFKWQQAPQDAWQNMFRVSLNEKPSDQYLGDRTMAAWVGTSEGGIIHLPTYTYANMNGGGNANVWKNIQHKDRHTKWFFVYFGYSKAQAKAYSYIKWQADDDFLNYDNTNHYYAPNFQVFFGRDKFYTGWNGKIAFAQFNLGKGAFRSAKDFTHPNDAFGIGAGIDKLRKPDTGFKPADSDPAVKENAFNQDKPIHDKNANSENPFDEYGYGFWMRFLTAYSIEIKQWQE
;
A
#
# COMPACT_ATOMS: atom_id res chain seq x y z
N MET A 1 51.98 -37.44 -46.21
CA MET A 1 51.46 -36.28 -45.46
C MET A 1 49.97 -36.18 -45.71
N GLY A 2 49.17 -35.77 -44.71
CA GLY A 2 47.70 -35.64 -44.83
C GLY A 2 46.89 -36.36 -43.74
N ASP A 3 47.32 -37.54 -43.29
CA ASP A 3 46.53 -38.35 -42.33
C ASP A 3 46.47 -37.78 -40.90
N ARG A 4 47.38 -36.85 -40.55
CA ARG A 4 47.56 -36.35 -39.17
C ARG A 4 47.77 -34.83 -39.16
N MET A 5 46.80 -34.10 -39.67
CA MET A 5 46.82 -32.63 -39.72
C MET A 5 46.81 -32.03 -38.31
N LEU A 6 45.89 -32.51 -37.46
CA LEU A 6 45.78 -32.19 -36.03
C LEU A 6 45.28 -33.45 -35.33
N ALA A 7 46.09 -34.05 -34.43
CA ALA A 7 45.69 -35.26 -33.70
C ALA A 7 46.17 -35.23 -32.24
N VAL A 8 45.43 -35.91 -31.35
CA VAL A 8 45.78 -36.06 -29.93
C VAL A 8 45.50 -37.48 -29.43
N TRP A 9 46.43 -38.05 -28.67
CA TRP A 9 46.28 -39.32 -27.95
C TRP A 9 46.54 -39.17 -26.45
N GLN A 10 45.97 -40.04 -25.62
CA GLN A 10 46.32 -40.15 -24.20
C GLN A 10 47.42 -41.22 -24.04
N GLY A 11 48.57 -40.82 -23.51
CA GLY A 11 49.66 -41.71 -23.11
C GLY A 11 49.73 -41.86 -21.57
N GLN A 12 50.68 -42.64 -21.08
CA GLN A 12 50.89 -42.81 -19.64
C GLN A 12 51.47 -41.53 -19.01
N GLY A 13 50.62 -40.75 -18.34
CA GLY A 13 50.98 -39.50 -17.65
C GLY A 13 50.81 -38.22 -18.49
N TYR A 14 50.43 -38.30 -19.76
CA TYR A 14 50.37 -37.15 -20.67
C TYR A 14 49.34 -37.28 -21.79
N TYR A 15 48.95 -36.14 -22.36
CA TYR A 15 48.31 -36.04 -23.67
C TYR A 15 49.35 -35.66 -24.72
N HIS A 16 49.36 -36.40 -25.82
CA HIS A 16 50.31 -36.32 -26.92
C HIS A 16 49.65 -35.64 -28.10
N PHE A 17 50.05 -34.40 -28.38
CA PHE A 17 49.59 -33.66 -29.55
C PHE A 17 50.58 -33.84 -30.69
N THR A 18 50.07 -34.15 -31.88
CA THR A 18 50.87 -34.29 -33.10
C THR A 18 50.24 -33.55 -34.27
N THR A 19 51.08 -33.18 -35.22
CA THR A 19 50.72 -32.49 -36.47
C THR A 19 51.80 -32.78 -37.52
N CYS A 20 51.66 -32.27 -38.75
CA CYS A 20 52.61 -32.49 -39.84
C CYS A 20 53.16 -31.18 -40.40
N ASN A 21 54.33 -31.24 -41.04
CA ASN A 21 54.95 -30.08 -41.67
C ASN A 21 55.36 -30.40 -43.12
N LYS A 22 54.92 -29.57 -44.06
CA LYS A 22 55.23 -29.68 -45.50
C LYS A 22 56.67 -29.29 -45.82
N VAL A 23 57.28 -28.39 -45.04
CA VAL A 23 58.61 -27.83 -45.35
C VAL A 23 59.73 -28.87 -45.29
N ASP A 24 59.69 -29.76 -44.30
CA ASP A 24 60.68 -30.83 -44.09
C ASP A 24 60.11 -32.23 -44.38
N ASN A 25 58.86 -32.31 -44.86
CA ASN A 25 58.12 -33.55 -45.11
C ASN A 25 57.98 -34.46 -43.86
N ASN A 26 58.03 -33.90 -42.65
CA ASN A 26 57.85 -34.66 -41.42
C ASN A 26 56.36 -34.89 -41.09
N PRO A 27 55.88 -36.15 -41.03
CA PRO A 27 54.49 -36.45 -40.69
C PRO A 27 54.15 -36.39 -39.20
N ASN A 28 55.12 -36.23 -38.28
CA ASN A 28 54.89 -36.17 -36.84
C ASN A 28 55.76 -35.09 -36.15
N TYR A 29 55.18 -33.91 -35.93
CA TYR A 29 55.70 -32.87 -35.04
C TYR A 29 54.98 -32.96 -33.69
N ILE A 30 55.67 -33.40 -32.65
CA ILE A 30 55.08 -33.88 -31.39
C ILE A 30 55.34 -32.92 -30.23
N LYS A 31 54.33 -32.67 -29.39
CA LYS A 31 54.46 -32.05 -28.06
C LYS A 31 53.50 -32.72 -27.07
N ASN A 32 53.98 -32.94 -25.84
CA ASN A 32 53.21 -33.55 -24.76
C ASN A 32 52.77 -32.50 -23.72
N ILE A 33 51.61 -32.73 -23.09
CA ILE A 33 51.16 -32.01 -21.90
C ILE A 33 50.84 -33.05 -20.81
N ASN A 34 51.49 -32.96 -19.65
CA ASN A 34 51.27 -33.92 -18.56
C ASN A 34 49.89 -33.72 -17.92
N TYR A 35 49.27 -34.80 -17.41
CA TYR A 35 48.01 -34.75 -16.67
C TYR A 35 48.22 -34.96 -15.15
N PRO A 36 47.27 -34.56 -14.27
CA PRO A 36 47.38 -34.76 -12.81
C PRO A 36 47.44 -36.22 -12.37
N GLU A 37 48.00 -36.53 -11.20
CA GLU A 37 48.17 -37.92 -10.71
C GLU A 37 46.85 -38.72 -10.61
N ASP A 38 45.75 -38.05 -10.28
CA ASP A 38 44.40 -38.61 -10.31
C ASP A 38 43.55 -37.92 -11.40
N ILE A 39 43.20 -38.68 -12.44
CA ILE A 39 42.31 -38.25 -13.53
C ILE A 39 40.92 -38.93 -13.45
N GLU A 40 40.65 -39.74 -12.42
CA GLU A 40 39.40 -40.49 -12.26
C GLU A 40 38.19 -39.54 -12.19
N GLY A 41 37.45 -39.44 -13.29
CA GLY A 41 36.32 -38.54 -13.41
C GLY A 41 36.68 -37.05 -13.52
N LEU A 42 37.91 -36.70 -13.90
CA LEU A 42 38.29 -35.30 -14.12
C LEU A 42 37.83 -34.81 -15.51
N TRP A 43 36.89 -33.84 -15.54
CA TRP A 43 36.51 -33.16 -16.78
C TRP A 43 37.66 -32.31 -17.31
N THR A 44 38.06 -32.57 -18.55
CA THR A 44 39.17 -31.89 -19.24
C THR A 44 38.67 -31.30 -20.55
N TYR A 45 38.88 -30.01 -20.80
CA TYR A 45 38.58 -29.41 -22.11
C TYR A 45 39.82 -29.42 -22.99
N LEU A 46 39.66 -29.75 -24.26
CA LEU A 46 40.72 -29.72 -25.27
C LEU A 46 40.27 -28.93 -26.49
N TYR A 47 41.16 -28.12 -27.05
CA TYR A 47 40.98 -27.42 -28.32
C TYR A 47 42.27 -27.47 -29.14
N TYR A 48 42.20 -27.79 -30.44
CA TYR A 48 43.36 -27.80 -31.32
C TYR A 48 42.99 -27.17 -32.67
N SER A 49 43.74 -26.14 -33.10
CA SER A 49 43.46 -25.38 -34.32
C SER A 49 44.72 -24.99 -35.09
N TYR A 50 44.56 -24.70 -36.38
CA TYR A 50 45.59 -24.25 -37.31
C TYR A 50 45.13 -22.97 -38.06
N SER A 51 46.09 -22.12 -38.41
CA SER A 51 45.91 -20.97 -39.31
C SER A 51 47.04 -20.96 -40.34
N ASP A 52 46.68 -20.86 -41.62
CA ASP A 52 47.62 -20.85 -42.74
C ASP A 52 48.38 -19.51 -42.83
N ASP A 53 47.65 -18.39 -42.72
CA ASP A 53 48.22 -17.03 -42.59
C ASP A 53 49.34 -16.94 -41.54
N LYS A 54 49.16 -17.64 -40.41
CA LYS A 54 50.11 -17.64 -39.29
C LYS A 54 51.08 -18.82 -39.29
N ASN A 55 50.94 -19.76 -40.22
CA ASN A 55 51.75 -20.97 -40.39
C ASN A 55 52.02 -21.69 -39.05
N ARG A 56 50.95 -21.99 -38.30
CA ARG A 56 51.04 -22.64 -36.99
C ARG A 56 49.80 -23.43 -36.59
N ALA A 57 50.03 -24.47 -35.79
CA ALA A 57 49.00 -25.14 -35.02
C ALA A 57 49.14 -24.82 -33.51
N VAL A 58 48.03 -24.56 -32.83
CA VAL A 58 47.97 -24.23 -31.40
C VAL A 58 46.98 -25.15 -30.70
N GLY A 59 47.50 -25.91 -29.73
CA GLY A 59 46.74 -26.84 -28.89
C GLY A 59 46.60 -26.28 -27.48
N HIS A 60 45.39 -26.35 -26.93
CA HIS A 60 45.05 -25.92 -25.59
C HIS A 60 44.35 -27.03 -24.81
N ILE A 61 44.65 -27.17 -23.52
CA ILE A 61 44.00 -28.11 -22.62
C ILE A 61 43.73 -27.46 -21.26
N LYS A 62 42.59 -27.78 -20.64
CA LYS A 62 42.18 -27.30 -19.31
C LYS A 62 41.71 -28.47 -18.45
N TYR A 63 42.45 -28.80 -17.40
CA TYR A 63 42.07 -29.81 -16.42
C TYR A 63 41.15 -29.22 -15.36
N GLY A 64 39.89 -29.68 -15.26
CA GLY A 64 38.94 -29.27 -14.22
C GLY A 64 38.71 -27.75 -14.12
N ASN A 65 39.37 -27.13 -13.13
CA ASN A 65 39.36 -25.68 -12.89
C ASN A 65 40.72 -25.02 -13.13
N ASP A 66 41.81 -25.79 -13.30
CA ASP A 66 43.21 -25.35 -13.44
C ASP A 66 43.44 -24.44 -14.66
N ASP A 67 44.54 -23.72 -14.70
CA ASP A 67 44.86 -22.84 -15.84
C ASP A 67 45.00 -23.59 -17.17
N ILE A 68 44.73 -22.88 -18.27
CA ILE A 68 44.80 -23.43 -19.63
C ILE A 68 46.27 -23.64 -19.99
N GLN A 69 46.68 -24.90 -20.10
CA GLN A 69 47.98 -25.29 -20.61
C GLN A 69 47.95 -25.26 -22.14
N SER A 70 49.02 -24.78 -22.76
CA SER A 70 49.04 -24.48 -24.20
C SER A 70 50.34 -24.94 -24.84
N ILE A 71 50.26 -25.43 -26.07
CA ILE A 71 51.37 -25.78 -26.94
C ILE A 71 51.21 -25.12 -28.31
N ARG A 72 52.34 -24.92 -28.97
CA ARG A 72 52.41 -24.34 -30.32
C ARG A 72 53.37 -25.14 -31.19
N HIS A 73 52.96 -25.42 -32.41
CA HIS A 73 53.78 -25.98 -33.47
C HIS A 73 53.86 -24.92 -34.57
N ASP A 74 55.07 -24.45 -34.88
CA ASP A 74 55.30 -23.59 -36.05
C ASP A 74 55.56 -24.54 -37.22
N VAL A 75 54.56 -24.70 -38.08
CA VAL A 75 54.49 -25.72 -39.13
C VAL A 75 53.65 -25.20 -40.29
N ASN A 76 54.01 -25.56 -41.51
CA ASN A 76 53.21 -25.27 -42.70
C ASN A 76 52.46 -26.54 -43.09
N HIS A 77 51.13 -26.51 -43.05
CA HIS A 77 50.35 -27.65 -43.52
C HIS A 77 50.33 -27.70 -45.06
N PRO A 78 50.07 -28.87 -45.68
CA PRO A 78 49.76 -28.91 -47.10
C PRO A 78 48.47 -28.13 -47.42
N GLU A 79 48.33 -27.65 -48.66
CA GLU A 79 47.12 -26.98 -49.12
C GLU A 79 45.91 -27.90 -48.95
N THR A 80 45.02 -27.54 -48.04
CA THR A 80 44.00 -28.45 -47.53
C THR A 80 42.61 -27.98 -47.94
N LYS A 81 42.00 -28.69 -48.91
CA LYS A 81 40.61 -28.49 -49.37
C LYS A 81 39.61 -29.46 -48.73
N TYR A 82 40.11 -30.44 -47.98
CA TYR A 82 39.34 -31.47 -47.29
C TYR A 82 39.93 -31.70 -45.90
N VAL A 83 39.08 -31.67 -44.88
CA VAL A 83 39.44 -32.09 -43.51
C VAL A 83 38.37 -33.03 -42.96
N ARG A 84 38.81 -34.04 -42.20
CA ARG A 84 37.96 -34.98 -41.46
C ARG A 84 38.37 -34.98 -39.99
N PHE A 85 37.40 -34.75 -39.11
CA PHE A 85 37.56 -34.85 -37.67
C PHE A 85 36.92 -36.14 -37.16
N VAL A 86 37.71 -36.97 -36.48
CA VAL A 86 37.32 -38.26 -35.92
C VAL A 86 37.60 -38.26 -34.42
N LEU A 87 36.64 -38.74 -33.62
CA LEU A 87 36.76 -38.83 -32.15
C LEU A 87 36.37 -40.22 -31.66
N GLY A 88 37.15 -40.77 -30.73
CA GLY A 88 36.94 -42.10 -30.16
C GLY A 88 37.24 -43.26 -31.14
N GLY A 89 36.84 -44.47 -30.76
CA GLY A 89 37.25 -45.70 -31.43
C GLY A 89 38.66 -46.16 -31.03
N ASN A 90 39.13 -47.26 -31.64
CA ASN A 90 40.43 -47.88 -31.39
C ASN A 90 41.46 -47.68 -32.54
N ASP A 91 41.25 -46.64 -33.37
CA ASP A 91 42.02 -46.35 -34.60
C ASP A 91 42.27 -47.60 -35.46
N GLU A 92 41.20 -48.32 -35.81
CA GLU A 92 41.24 -49.58 -36.59
C GLU A 92 42.06 -50.68 -35.90
N GLY A 93 41.99 -50.75 -34.56
CA GLY A 93 42.71 -51.71 -33.73
C GLY A 93 44.19 -51.36 -33.47
N ARG A 94 44.66 -50.17 -33.87
CA ARG A 94 46.06 -49.74 -33.65
C ARG A 94 46.35 -49.30 -32.23
N TYR A 95 45.34 -48.78 -31.51
CA TYR A 95 45.47 -48.30 -30.13
C TYR A 95 44.20 -48.62 -29.31
N PRO A 96 44.30 -48.88 -28.00
CA PRO A 96 43.10 -49.04 -27.17
C PRO A 96 42.23 -47.77 -27.18
N GLY A 97 40.91 -47.95 -27.06
CA GLY A 97 39.96 -46.84 -26.99
C GLY A 97 40.09 -46.05 -25.69
N PHE A 98 39.86 -44.73 -25.75
CA PHE A 98 39.73 -43.89 -24.55
C PHE A 98 38.54 -44.36 -23.70
N ASN A 99 38.77 -44.78 -22.45
CA ASN A 99 37.70 -45.26 -21.58
C ASN A 99 37.04 -44.09 -20.83
N GLY A 100 35.89 -43.61 -21.32
CA GLY A 100 35.25 -42.43 -20.74
C GLY A 100 34.16 -41.79 -21.61
N VAL A 101 33.90 -40.50 -21.36
CA VAL A 101 32.84 -39.73 -22.05
C VAL A 101 33.34 -38.39 -22.61
N PHE A 102 32.67 -37.89 -23.64
CA PHE A 102 32.95 -36.63 -24.35
C PHE A 102 31.71 -35.72 -24.43
N SER A 103 31.85 -34.40 -24.59
CA SER A 103 30.74 -33.43 -24.76
C SER A 103 31.20 -32.09 -25.36
N GLN A 104 30.27 -31.23 -25.80
CA GLN A 104 30.53 -29.92 -26.45
C GLN A 104 31.49 -30.02 -27.63
N ILE A 105 31.19 -30.92 -28.57
CA ILE A 105 32.07 -31.24 -29.69
C ILE A 105 31.95 -30.13 -30.74
N THR A 106 33.03 -29.40 -30.97
CA THR A 106 33.13 -28.33 -31.97
C THR A 106 34.09 -28.71 -33.08
N PHE A 107 33.76 -28.30 -34.30
CA PHE A 107 34.59 -28.43 -35.49
C PHE A 107 34.21 -27.29 -36.45
N SER A 108 35.19 -26.51 -36.89
CA SER A 108 34.98 -25.35 -37.78
C SER A 108 36.14 -25.20 -38.76
N THR A 109 35.82 -24.65 -39.93
CA THR A 109 36.76 -24.32 -41.02
C THR A 109 36.48 -22.92 -41.60
N LYS A 110 35.90 -22.02 -40.79
CA LYS A 110 35.57 -20.63 -41.15
C LYS A 110 36.56 -19.67 -40.48
N GLU A 111 36.72 -18.49 -41.05
CA GLU A 111 37.44 -17.38 -40.42
C GLU A 111 36.94 -17.12 -38.98
N GLY A 112 37.87 -17.07 -38.03
CA GLY A 112 37.60 -17.06 -36.58
C GLY A 112 37.57 -18.45 -35.93
N ALA A 113 38.02 -19.50 -36.63
CA ALA A 113 38.21 -20.84 -36.08
C ALA A 113 39.59 -21.02 -35.43
N PHE A 114 40.57 -20.18 -35.75
CA PHE A 114 41.89 -20.25 -35.12
C PHE A 114 41.93 -19.51 -33.78
N ILE A 115 42.37 -20.20 -32.73
CA ILE A 115 42.55 -19.61 -31.39
C ILE A 115 44.04 -19.62 -31.03
N ASP A 116 44.67 -18.45 -31.11
CA ASP A 116 46.12 -18.26 -30.89
C ASP A 116 46.49 -18.10 -29.41
N THR A 117 45.53 -17.79 -28.53
CA THR A 117 45.78 -17.47 -27.11
C THR A 117 44.76 -18.07 -26.16
N ALA A 118 45.22 -18.36 -24.94
CA ALA A 118 44.38 -18.86 -23.85
C ALA A 118 43.25 -17.88 -23.46
N ASP A 119 43.41 -16.56 -23.65
CA ASP A 119 42.38 -15.57 -23.33
C ASP A 119 41.26 -15.53 -24.38
N LEU A 120 41.59 -15.69 -25.66
CA LEU A 120 40.59 -15.94 -26.70
C LEU A 120 39.84 -17.25 -26.41
N LEU A 121 40.54 -18.29 -25.96
CA LEU A 121 39.90 -19.54 -25.53
C LEU A 121 38.98 -19.34 -24.32
N LYS A 122 39.36 -18.54 -23.29
CA LYS A 122 38.45 -18.18 -22.18
C LYS A 122 37.17 -17.52 -22.70
N GLY A 123 37.29 -16.59 -23.66
CA GLY A 123 36.15 -15.93 -24.31
C GLY A 123 35.30 -16.83 -25.22
N PHE A 124 35.83 -17.99 -25.61
CA PHE A 124 35.12 -19.03 -26.36
C PHE A 124 34.43 -20.03 -25.42
N ILE A 125 35.16 -20.65 -24.48
CA ILE A 125 34.62 -21.67 -23.56
C ILE A 125 33.59 -21.12 -22.58
N SER A 126 33.60 -19.82 -22.28
CA SER A 126 32.56 -19.15 -21.49
C SER A 126 31.19 -19.11 -22.17
N LYS A 127 31.14 -19.36 -23.49
CA LYS A 127 29.91 -19.52 -24.27
C LYS A 127 29.48 -20.98 -24.44
N LEU A 128 30.32 -21.94 -24.03
CA LEU A 128 30.03 -23.37 -24.05
C LEU A 128 29.50 -23.81 -22.68
N THR A 129 28.51 -24.69 -22.67
CA THR A 129 28.01 -25.27 -21.41
C THR A 129 29.03 -26.25 -20.87
N LYS A 130 29.74 -25.90 -19.78
CA LYS A 130 30.61 -26.84 -19.06
C LYS A 130 29.78 -28.06 -18.60
N PRO A 131 30.14 -29.30 -18.99
CA PRO A 131 29.44 -30.50 -18.54
C PRO A 131 29.42 -30.61 -17.01
N SER A 132 28.32 -31.10 -16.46
CA SER A 132 28.14 -31.24 -15.02
C SER A 132 29.16 -32.20 -14.40
N GLN A 133 29.75 -31.82 -13.27
CA GLN A 133 30.53 -32.75 -12.44
C GLN A 133 29.58 -33.73 -11.73
N GLY A 134 29.26 -34.82 -12.43
CA GLY A 134 28.51 -35.94 -11.86
C GLY A 134 27.01 -35.67 -11.64
N PHE A 135 26.40 -36.61 -10.92
CA PHE A 135 24.96 -36.59 -10.62
C PHE A 135 24.69 -35.65 -9.43
N ASN A 136 24.20 -34.44 -9.75
CA ASN A 136 23.92 -33.40 -8.76
C ASN A 136 22.63 -33.64 -7.96
N ASP A 137 21.71 -34.44 -8.48
CA ASP A 137 20.43 -34.69 -7.81
C ASP A 137 20.57 -35.74 -6.71
N LEU A 138 19.87 -35.52 -5.61
CA LEU A 138 19.84 -36.43 -4.47
C LEU A 138 18.77 -37.50 -4.69
N ALA A 139 19.19 -38.73 -5.01
CA ALA A 139 18.30 -39.85 -5.20
C ALA A 139 18.28 -40.75 -3.97
N ASN A 140 17.09 -40.89 -3.36
CA ASN A 140 16.81 -41.84 -2.29
C ASN A 140 16.26 -43.15 -2.86
N TYR A 141 16.80 -44.27 -2.37
CA TYR A 141 16.30 -45.61 -2.62
C TYR A 141 15.94 -46.27 -1.30
N LYS A 142 14.68 -46.13 -0.90
CA LYS A 142 14.11 -46.95 0.18
C LYS A 142 14.32 -48.44 -0.12
N LEU A 143 14.87 -49.16 0.85
CA LEU A 143 15.09 -50.61 0.82
C LEU A 143 14.03 -51.31 1.67
N ILE A 144 13.69 -50.72 2.82
CA ILE A 144 12.69 -51.20 3.79
C ILE A 144 12.02 -49.96 4.39
N GLU A 145 10.69 -49.87 4.37
CA GLU A 145 9.96 -48.75 4.99
C GLU A 145 9.55 -49.10 6.43
N ASP A 146 8.71 -50.11 6.62
CA ASP A 146 8.25 -50.56 7.94
C ASP A 146 9.19 -51.57 8.63
N SER A 147 8.91 -51.90 9.89
CA SER A 147 9.73 -52.83 10.68
C SER A 147 9.66 -54.27 10.14
N LEU A 148 10.73 -54.72 9.49
CA LEU A 148 10.97 -56.13 9.17
C LEU A 148 11.66 -56.85 10.35
N THR A 149 11.30 -58.11 10.62
CA THR A 149 12.02 -58.99 11.56
C THR A 149 12.73 -60.07 10.75
N ARG A 150 13.97 -60.40 11.11
CA ARG A 150 14.85 -61.34 10.41
C ARG A 150 15.61 -62.29 11.34
N THR A 151 15.96 -63.45 10.80
CA THR A 151 16.93 -64.40 11.37
C THR A 151 18.25 -64.38 10.59
N SER A 152 19.31 -64.96 11.15
CA SER A 152 20.63 -65.06 10.49
C SER A 152 20.64 -65.83 9.18
N ASP A 153 19.66 -66.71 8.96
CA ASP A 153 19.60 -67.58 7.78
C ASP A 153 18.70 -67.04 6.66
N ASP A 154 18.03 -65.90 6.88
CA ASP A 154 17.18 -65.28 5.88
C ASP A 154 18.00 -64.80 4.66
N LYS A 155 17.43 -64.94 3.46
CA LYS A 155 18.07 -64.53 2.20
C LYS A 155 18.41 -63.02 2.18
N PRO A 156 19.51 -62.59 1.53
CA PRO A 156 19.88 -61.18 1.44
C PRO A 156 18.84 -60.37 0.67
N LEU A 157 18.48 -59.19 1.19
CA LEU A 157 17.70 -58.22 0.43
C LEU A 157 18.65 -57.48 -0.51
N THR A 158 18.56 -57.77 -1.80
CA THR A 158 19.52 -57.28 -2.81
C THR A 158 18.85 -56.27 -3.73
N LYS A 159 19.49 -55.11 -3.96
CA LYS A 159 19.02 -54.08 -4.90
C LYS A 159 20.19 -53.58 -5.75
N ILE A 160 19.97 -53.52 -7.05
CA ILE A 160 20.89 -52.92 -8.01
C ILE A 160 20.48 -51.46 -8.20
N ILE A 161 21.41 -50.53 -7.99
CA ILE A 161 21.14 -49.09 -7.95
C ILE A 161 22.10 -48.38 -8.92
N GLY A 162 21.53 -47.72 -9.94
CA GLY A 162 22.26 -47.11 -11.05
C GLY A 162 22.20 -47.94 -12.34
N LYS A 163 22.19 -47.27 -13.51
CA LYS A 163 22.22 -47.86 -14.85
C LYS A 163 22.57 -46.84 -15.94
N GLU A 164 22.81 -47.37 -17.14
CA GLU A 164 23.75 -46.91 -18.20
C GLU A 164 23.93 -45.39 -18.44
N THR A 165 22.90 -44.61 -18.78
CA THR A 165 23.13 -43.30 -19.42
C THR A 165 23.57 -42.17 -18.47
N GLU A 166 23.22 -42.23 -17.18
CA GLU A 166 23.50 -41.15 -16.23
C GLU A 166 23.54 -41.66 -14.79
N ARG A 167 24.73 -41.66 -14.15
CA ARG A 167 24.97 -41.39 -12.70
C ARG A 167 26.41 -41.73 -12.30
N PHE A 168 27.31 -40.74 -12.23
CA PHE A 168 28.56 -40.86 -11.47
C PHE A 168 28.40 -40.07 -10.16
N PRO A 169 27.85 -40.66 -9.08
CA PRO A 169 27.67 -39.95 -7.83
C PRO A 169 29.02 -39.80 -7.11
N ALA A 170 29.39 -38.54 -6.84
CA ALA A 170 30.52 -38.23 -5.97
C ALA A 170 30.24 -38.55 -4.48
N GLU A 171 28.96 -38.71 -4.12
CA GLU A 171 28.51 -38.97 -2.75
C GLU A 171 27.46 -40.09 -2.71
N TYR A 172 27.54 -40.95 -1.69
CA TYR A 172 26.54 -41.99 -1.44
C TYR A 172 26.54 -42.45 0.02
N SER A 173 25.42 -42.99 0.50
CA SER A 173 25.27 -43.43 1.89
C SER A 173 24.28 -44.57 2.06
N PHE A 174 24.52 -45.42 3.06
CA PHE A 174 23.55 -46.35 3.61
C PHE A 174 23.07 -45.84 4.99
N SER A 175 21.78 -45.95 5.30
CA SER A 175 21.25 -45.66 6.64
C SER A 175 20.03 -46.50 7.00
N GLY A 176 19.71 -46.59 8.29
CA GLY A 176 18.44 -47.17 8.75
C GLY A 176 18.40 -47.45 10.25
N TRP A 177 17.25 -47.93 10.72
CA TRP A 177 17.06 -48.33 12.11
C TRP A 177 17.20 -49.83 12.28
N PHE A 178 17.86 -50.24 13.37
CA PHE A 178 18.19 -51.63 13.67
C PHE A 178 17.96 -51.93 15.15
N LYS A 179 17.62 -53.18 15.47
CA LYS A 179 17.49 -53.69 16.84
C LYS A 179 17.89 -55.17 16.86
N TRP A 180 19.05 -55.45 17.41
CA TRP A 180 19.62 -56.80 17.50
C TRP A 180 18.85 -57.67 18.50
N GLN A 181 18.66 -58.94 18.15
CA GLN A 181 18.23 -59.98 19.08
C GLN A 181 19.41 -60.92 19.35
N PRO A 182 19.84 -61.11 20.62
CA PRO A 182 20.95 -62.00 20.96
C PRO A 182 20.77 -63.43 20.42
N LEU A 183 21.85 -63.99 19.87
CA LEU A 183 21.93 -65.34 19.31
C LEU A 183 23.20 -66.03 19.83
N ALA A 184 23.21 -67.36 19.86
CA ALA A 184 24.38 -68.15 20.23
C ALA A 184 25.42 -68.22 19.08
N GLN A 185 26.50 -67.46 19.24
CA GLN A 185 27.84 -67.58 18.65
C GLN A 185 27.98 -67.93 17.14
N GLN A 186 27.97 -66.89 16.31
CA GLN A 186 28.89 -66.77 15.16
C GLN A 186 29.75 -65.49 15.34
N PRO A 187 31.00 -65.41 14.83
CA PRO A 187 31.86 -64.25 15.09
C PRO A 187 31.39 -62.93 14.48
N TRP A 188 30.71 -63.00 13.32
CA TRP A 188 30.31 -61.86 12.49
C TRP A 188 28.92 -62.08 11.88
N HIS A 189 28.09 -61.03 11.88
CA HIS A 189 26.79 -61.00 11.23
C HIS A 189 26.64 -59.74 10.38
N ASN A 190 26.33 -59.89 9.09
CA ASN A 190 26.22 -58.77 8.15
C ASN A 190 24.95 -57.94 8.39
N ILE A 191 25.13 -56.62 8.58
CA ILE A 191 24.04 -55.64 8.60
C ILE A 191 23.74 -55.20 7.16
N PHE A 192 24.79 -54.83 6.42
CA PHE A 192 24.71 -54.54 4.98
C PHE A 192 26.08 -54.65 4.30
N ARG A 193 26.07 -54.79 2.97
CA ARG A 193 27.25 -54.70 2.09
C ARG A 193 26.89 -53.92 0.83
N VAL A 194 27.76 -53.01 0.40
CA VAL A 194 27.69 -52.31 -0.89
C VAL A 194 28.96 -52.65 -1.68
N GLN A 195 28.80 -53.07 -2.94
CA GLN A 195 29.91 -53.47 -3.81
C GLN A 195 29.71 -52.98 -5.26
N LEU A 196 30.79 -52.86 -6.03
CA LEU A 196 30.78 -52.37 -7.41
C LEU A 196 30.65 -53.45 -8.49
N LYS A 197 30.88 -54.72 -8.13
CA LYS A 197 30.83 -55.89 -9.04
C LYS A 197 30.04 -57.02 -8.38
N THR A 198 29.46 -57.90 -9.19
CA THR A 198 28.92 -59.20 -8.72
C THR A 198 29.38 -60.33 -9.64
N PRO A 199 29.74 -61.53 -9.13
CA PRO A 199 29.96 -61.84 -7.72
C PRO A 199 31.14 -61.05 -7.13
N SER A 200 31.13 -60.87 -5.81
CA SER A 200 32.25 -60.26 -5.08
C SER A 200 33.28 -61.33 -4.70
N THR A 201 34.55 -60.95 -4.73
CA THR A 201 35.69 -61.80 -4.33
C THR A 201 36.19 -61.54 -2.91
N ASP A 202 35.52 -60.62 -2.19
CA ASP A 202 35.85 -60.08 -0.88
C ASP A 202 37.33 -59.64 -0.68
N SER A 203 38.03 -59.31 -1.77
CA SER A 203 39.49 -59.13 -1.81
C SER A 203 39.97 -58.06 -2.79
N VAL A 204 39.13 -57.57 -3.71
CA VAL A 204 39.50 -56.49 -4.65
C VAL A 204 38.87 -55.15 -4.27
N LEU A 205 39.46 -54.07 -4.76
CA LEU A 205 38.92 -52.72 -4.61
C LEU A 205 37.48 -52.67 -5.18
N GLY A 206 36.55 -52.11 -4.42
CA GLY A 206 35.12 -52.11 -4.75
C GLY A 206 34.29 -53.27 -4.16
N ASP A 207 34.89 -54.35 -3.64
CA ASP A 207 34.16 -55.44 -2.95
C ASP A 207 33.52 -54.98 -1.62
N ARG A 208 34.16 -54.02 -0.96
CA ARG A 208 33.74 -53.42 0.32
C ARG A 208 33.62 -51.91 0.17
N THR A 209 32.67 -51.45 -0.63
CA THR A 209 32.48 -50.00 -0.91
C THR A 209 31.98 -49.27 0.35
N LEU A 210 30.89 -49.76 0.94
CA LEU A 210 30.44 -49.42 2.29
C LEU A 210 29.81 -50.68 2.87
N SER A 211 30.19 -51.08 4.08
CA SER A 211 29.65 -52.30 4.69
C SER A 211 29.63 -52.19 6.21
N ALA A 212 28.79 -52.99 6.87
CA ALA A 212 28.76 -53.07 8.33
C ALA A 212 28.42 -54.48 8.85
N TRP A 213 29.09 -54.91 9.91
CA TRP A 213 28.82 -56.17 10.62
C TRP A 213 28.65 -55.93 12.13
N VAL A 214 27.80 -56.74 12.77
CA VAL A 214 27.85 -56.96 14.22
C VAL A 214 28.93 -58.00 14.50
N GLY A 215 29.84 -57.72 15.43
CA GLY A 215 30.95 -58.59 15.80
C GLY A 215 31.06 -58.81 17.30
N THR A 216 31.54 -59.99 17.71
CA THR A 216 31.70 -60.36 19.13
C THR A 216 33.04 -59.95 19.75
N ALA A 217 33.98 -59.43 18.95
CA ALA A 217 35.27 -58.95 19.42
C ALA A 217 35.13 -57.72 20.36
N GLU A 218 36.13 -57.47 21.19
CA GLU A 218 36.19 -56.34 22.15
C GLU A 218 34.97 -56.21 23.10
N GLY A 219 34.23 -57.29 23.34
CA GLY A 219 32.99 -57.26 24.15
C GLY A 219 31.76 -56.73 23.40
N GLY A 220 31.83 -56.62 22.07
CA GLY A 220 30.72 -56.30 21.20
C GLY A 220 30.93 -55.01 20.39
N ILE A 221 31.07 -55.16 19.08
CA ILE A 221 31.39 -54.08 18.12
C ILE A 221 30.45 -54.03 16.92
N ILE A 222 30.33 -52.84 16.34
CA ILE A 222 29.93 -52.64 14.95
C ILE A 222 31.20 -52.39 14.13
N HIS A 223 31.50 -53.31 13.21
CA HIS A 223 32.68 -53.26 12.34
C HIS A 223 32.33 -52.59 11.01
N LEU A 224 33.07 -51.55 10.64
CA LEU A 224 32.77 -50.66 9.52
C LEU A 224 34.01 -50.55 8.61
N PRO A 225 34.13 -51.39 7.56
CA PRO A 225 35.17 -51.29 6.56
C PRO A 225 34.72 -50.63 5.25
N THR A 226 35.71 -50.12 4.53
CA THR A 226 35.61 -49.49 3.22
C THR A 226 36.91 -49.75 2.42
N TYR A 227 37.15 -49.14 1.25
CA TYR A 227 38.41 -49.34 0.48
C TYR A 227 39.09 -48.02 0.09
N THR A 228 40.31 -48.11 -0.44
CA THR A 228 40.99 -46.95 -1.05
C THR A 228 41.94 -47.38 -2.17
N TYR A 229 41.92 -46.70 -3.32
CA TYR A 229 42.98 -46.79 -4.34
C TYR A 229 44.08 -45.74 -4.10
N VAL A 230 45.28 -46.03 -4.61
CA VAL A 230 46.44 -45.11 -4.55
C VAL A 230 46.98 -44.69 -5.92
N ASN A 231 46.58 -45.34 -7.01
CA ASN A 231 46.90 -44.90 -8.38
C ASN A 231 45.91 -45.45 -9.41
N MET A 232 46.01 -44.95 -10.65
CA MET A 232 45.19 -45.36 -11.79
C MET A 232 45.52 -46.76 -12.34
N ASN A 233 46.54 -47.44 -11.81
CA ASN A 233 46.96 -48.78 -12.23
C ASN A 233 46.36 -49.90 -11.34
N GLY A 234 45.38 -49.58 -10.48
CA GLY A 234 44.67 -50.57 -9.67
C GLY A 234 45.28 -50.89 -8.30
N ALA A 235 46.34 -50.21 -7.87
CA ALA A 235 46.91 -50.41 -6.54
C ALA A 235 46.05 -49.76 -5.44
N GLY A 236 45.97 -50.39 -4.26
CA GLY A 236 45.19 -49.87 -3.13
C GLY A 236 45.06 -50.84 -1.94
N ASN A 237 44.17 -50.52 -1.00
CA ASN A 237 43.77 -51.39 0.10
C ASN A 237 42.25 -51.66 0.02
N ALA A 238 41.86 -52.92 -0.14
CA ALA A 238 40.47 -53.37 -0.24
C ALA A 238 39.71 -53.44 1.10
N ASN A 239 40.39 -53.25 2.24
CA ASN A 239 39.81 -53.39 3.58
C ASN A 239 40.40 -52.36 4.58
N VAL A 240 39.99 -51.10 4.43
CA VAL A 240 40.26 -50.03 5.41
C VAL A 240 39.15 -50.04 6.46
N TRP A 241 39.44 -50.53 7.67
CA TRP A 241 38.43 -50.81 8.69
C TRP A 241 38.64 -50.05 10.01
N LYS A 242 37.54 -49.80 10.73
CA LYS A 242 37.53 -49.42 12.15
C LYS A 242 36.26 -49.95 12.84
N ASN A 243 36.19 -49.86 14.16
CA ASN A 243 35.11 -50.41 15.00
C ASN A 243 34.44 -49.32 15.87
N ILE A 244 33.15 -49.50 16.17
CA ILE A 244 32.45 -48.78 17.25
C ILE A 244 31.98 -49.81 18.30
N GLN A 245 32.35 -49.65 19.57
CA GLN A 245 31.92 -50.56 20.64
C GLN A 245 30.45 -50.31 21.01
N HIS A 246 29.60 -51.32 20.84
CA HIS A 246 28.16 -51.15 21.06
C HIS A 246 27.75 -51.27 22.53
N LYS A 247 28.51 -51.95 23.40
CA LYS A 247 28.22 -52.08 24.84
C LYS A 247 26.78 -52.54 25.12
N ASN A 248 26.34 -53.59 24.41
CA ASN A 248 24.96 -54.11 24.35
C ASN A 248 23.81 -53.13 23.95
N ARG A 249 24.09 -51.84 23.65
CA ARG A 249 23.07 -50.85 23.22
C ARG A 249 22.30 -51.24 21.96
N ILE A 250 22.87 -52.11 21.12
CA ILE A 250 22.22 -52.71 19.93
C ILE A 250 20.92 -53.48 20.23
N THR A 251 20.66 -53.86 21.50
CA THR A 251 19.42 -54.54 21.89
C THR A 251 18.22 -53.59 22.02
N SER A 252 18.44 -52.27 21.99
CA SER A 252 17.43 -51.24 21.76
C SER A 252 17.37 -50.86 20.28
N TRP A 253 16.35 -50.11 19.85
CA TRP A 253 16.36 -49.49 18.53
C TRP A 253 17.48 -48.44 18.47
N PHE A 254 18.36 -48.56 17.48
CA PHE A 254 19.42 -47.61 17.17
C PHE A 254 19.41 -47.26 15.68
N PHE A 255 19.85 -46.06 15.35
CA PHE A 255 20.02 -45.61 13.97
C PHE A 255 21.47 -45.73 13.56
N LEU A 256 21.74 -46.33 12.41
CA LEU A 256 23.05 -46.44 11.78
C LEU A 256 23.06 -45.65 10.48
N TYR A 257 24.11 -44.85 10.27
CA TYR A 257 24.44 -44.23 8.99
C TYR A 257 25.91 -44.51 8.65
N PHE A 258 26.21 -44.76 7.38
CA PHE A 258 27.56 -44.81 6.82
C PHE A 258 27.53 -44.23 5.40
N GLY A 259 28.30 -43.18 5.12
CA GLY A 259 28.36 -42.57 3.79
C GLY A 259 29.76 -42.13 3.40
N TYR A 260 29.95 -41.86 2.11
CA TYR A 260 31.21 -41.47 1.48
C TYR A 260 31.06 -40.22 0.62
N SER A 261 32.11 -39.39 0.57
CA SER A 261 32.25 -38.26 -0.36
C SER A 261 33.62 -38.29 -1.03
N LYS A 262 33.60 -38.29 -2.37
CA LYS A 262 34.77 -38.32 -3.26
C LYS A 262 35.59 -37.04 -3.14
N ASP A 263 34.94 -35.88 -3.21
CA ASP A 263 35.57 -34.55 -3.14
C ASP A 263 36.30 -34.34 -1.80
N GLN A 264 35.89 -35.05 -0.75
CA GLN A 264 36.47 -34.97 0.59
C GLN A 264 37.40 -36.16 0.93
N GLN A 265 37.53 -37.15 0.03
CA GLN A 265 38.27 -38.40 0.21
C GLN A 265 37.97 -39.08 1.57
N LEU A 266 36.69 -39.16 1.93
CA LEU A 266 36.26 -39.45 3.30
C LEU A 266 35.01 -40.31 3.35
N ALA A 267 35.06 -41.38 4.15
CA ALA A 267 33.88 -42.12 4.59
C ALA A 267 33.59 -41.83 6.08
N GLN A 268 32.32 -41.59 6.41
CA GLN A 268 31.86 -41.21 7.74
C GLN A 268 30.72 -42.13 8.18
N ALA A 269 30.90 -42.79 9.33
CA ALA A 269 29.86 -43.53 10.02
C ALA A 269 29.38 -42.77 11.28
N TYR A 270 28.13 -43.00 11.63
CA TYR A 270 27.45 -42.44 12.81
C TYR A 270 26.42 -43.44 13.34
N ILE A 271 26.31 -43.53 14.66
CA ILE A 271 25.29 -44.33 15.33
C ILE A 271 24.59 -43.48 16.41
N LYS A 272 23.26 -43.38 16.33
CA LYS A 272 22.42 -42.81 17.40
C LYS A 272 21.82 -43.93 18.24
N TRP A 273 22.16 -43.91 19.52
CA TRP A 273 21.60 -44.79 20.54
C TRP A 273 20.44 -44.09 21.26
N THR A 274 19.73 -44.83 22.12
CA THR A 274 18.68 -44.26 22.98
C THR A 274 19.20 -43.31 24.06
N ASP A 275 20.48 -43.43 24.41
CA ASP A 275 21.15 -42.79 25.54
C ASP A 275 22.39 -41.97 25.16
N GLY A 276 22.75 -41.90 23.87
CA GLY A 276 23.95 -41.21 23.40
C GLY A 276 24.19 -41.42 21.90
N GLU A 277 25.38 -41.11 21.42
CA GLU A 277 25.78 -41.26 20.02
C GLU A 277 27.28 -41.56 19.89
N ASP A 278 27.67 -42.23 18.81
CA ASP A 278 29.06 -42.53 18.46
C ASP A 278 29.31 -42.21 16.97
N GLN A 279 30.52 -41.80 16.62
CA GLN A 279 30.88 -41.43 15.24
C GLN A 279 32.29 -41.88 14.88
N LEU A 280 32.54 -42.10 13.58
CA LEU A 280 33.78 -42.68 13.08
C LEU A 280 34.10 -42.24 11.65
N SER A 281 35.35 -41.85 11.39
CA SER A 281 35.81 -41.30 10.11
C SER A 281 36.94 -42.13 9.49
N HIS A 282 36.89 -42.37 8.19
CA HIS A 282 37.99 -42.94 7.38
C HIS A 282 38.51 -41.83 6.45
N GLU A 283 39.64 -41.23 6.79
CA GLU A 283 40.25 -40.15 6.01
C GLU A 283 41.16 -40.72 4.90
N LYS A 284 41.33 -39.95 3.81
CA LYS A 284 42.19 -40.28 2.66
C LYS A 284 41.80 -41.60 1.98
N VAL A 285 40.49 -41.84 1.88
CA VAL A 285 39.93 -42.99 1.17
C VAL A 285 39.42 -42.59 -0.21
N ASN A 286 39.88 -43.29 -1.24
CA ASN A 286 39.56 -43.05 -2.64
C ASN A 286 38.78 -44.22 -3.23
N HIS A 287 37.50 -43.99 -3.51
CA HIS A 287 36.67 -44.91 -4.29
C HIS A 287 36.68 -44.54 -5.78
N TYR A 288 36.56 -45.55 -6.63
CA TYR A 288 36.30 -45.40 -8.05
C TYR A 288 34.90 -44.81 -8.30
N LEU A 289 34.75 -44.10 -9.41
CA LEU A 289 33.45 -43.56 -9.82
C LEU A 289 32.69 -44.62 -10.61
N ALA A 290 31.71 -45.25 -9.96
CA ALA A 290 30.85 -46.28 -10.56
C ALA A 290 29.49 -45.72 -10.97
N THR A 291 28.95 -46.25 -12.08
CA THR A 291 27.57 -46.00 -12.51
C THR A 291 26.53 -46.87 -11.81
N GLN A 292 26.98 -47.89 -11.07
CA GLN A 292 26.17 -48.98 -10.56
C GLN A 292 26.69 -49.48 -9.20
N PHE A 293 25.76 -49.73 -8.28
CA PHE A 293 26.02 -50.29 -6.96
C PHE A 293 25.14 -51.52 -6.74
N TYR A 294 25.72 -52.56 -6.16
CA TYR A 294 24.99 -53.74 -5.68
C TYR A 294 24.89 -53.63 -4.15
N VAL A 295 23.67 -53.43 -3.64
CA VAL A 295 23.39 -53.20 -2.22
C VAL A 295 22.69 -54.41 -1.63
N PHE A 296 23.30 -55.01 -0.62
CA PHE A 296 22.82 -56.16 0.14
C PHE A 296 22.47 -55.71 1.56
N THR A 297 21.28 -56.06 2.06
CA THR A 297 20.81 -55.70 3.41
C THR A 297 20.41 -56.95 4.21
N GLY A 298 20.88 -57.02 5.45
CA GLY A 298 20.55 -58.04 6.43
C GLY A 298 21.19 -59.42 6.22
N ARG A 299 22.01 -59.59 5.16
CA ARG A 299 22.89 -60.72 4.85
C ARG A 299 23.72 -60.37 3.60
N ASP A 300 24.88 -61.00 3.43
CA ASP A 300 25.61 -61.07 2.15
C ASP A 300 25.97 -62.54 1.82
N ASP A 301 26.62 -62.81 0.68
CA ASP A 301 26.98 -64.17 0.27
C ASP A 301 28.17 -64.77 1.05
N HIS A 302 28.84 -63.98 1.90
CA HIS A 302 30.07 -64.36 2.60
C HIS A 302 29.86 -64.62 4.10
N TYR A 303 28.88 -63.96 4.72
CA TYR A 303 28.67 -63.92 6.17
C TYR A 303 27.20 -64.19 6.56
N PRO A 304 26.93 -64.75 7.76
CA PRO A 304 25.59 -64.88 8.32
C PRO A 304 24.84 -63.54 8.39
N GLY A 305 23.51 -63.58 8.30
CA GLY A 305 22.66 -62.38 8.32
C GLY A 305 22.44 -61.75 9.69
N PHE A 306 21.89 -60.54 9.69
CA PHE A 306 21.47 -59.81 10.89
C PHE A 306 20.27 -60.48 11.58
N ASN A 307 20.41 -60.79 12.87
CA ASN A 307 19.36 -61.39 13.69
C ASN A 307 18.64 -60.34 14.53
N GLY A 308 17.36 -60.06 14.24
CA GLY A 308 16.58 -59.05 14.94
C GLY A 308 15.65 -58.25 14.03
N LYS A 309 15.44 -56.96 14.33
CA LYS A 309 14.57 -56.06 13.57
C LYS A 309 15.33 -54.96 12.86
N LEU A 310 14.80 -54.52 11.73
CA LEU A 310 15.29 -53.40 10.95
C LEU A 310 14.12 -52.68 10.25
N GLY A 311 14.23 -51.37 10.06
CA GLY A 311 13.17 -50.55 9.46
C GLY A 311 13.70 -49.20 8.99
N GLU A 312 12.95 -48.51 8.13
CA GLU A 312 13.34 -47.23 7.52
C GLU A 312 14.77 -47.26 6.93
N VAL A 313 15.10 -48.35 6.22
CA VAL A 313 16.42 -48.59 5.64
C VAL A 313 16.51 -48.00 4.23
N ASN A 314 17.55 -47.22 3.99
CA ASN A 314 17.72 -46.37 2.82
C ASN A 314 19.13 -46.49 2.24
N PHE A 315 19.24 -46.41 0.92
CA PHE A 315 20.49 -46.10 0.24
C PHE A 315 20.32 -44.84 -0.59
N ASN A 316 21.22 -43.86 -0.44
CA ASN A 316 21.16 -42.58 -1.12
C ASN A 316 22.39 -42.39 -2.01
N ILE A 317 22.23 -41.76 -3.16
CA ILE A 317 23.32 -41.37 -4.06
C ILE A 317 23.12 -39.93 -4.56
N GLY A 318 24.23 -39.27 -4.91
CA GLY A 318 24.22 -37.88 -5.39
C GLY A 318 24.39 -36.86 -4.27
N LYS A 319 24.47 -35.58 -4.65
CA LYS A 319 24.88 -34.49 -3.76
C LYS A 319 23.95 -34.36 -2.54
N GLY A 320 24.53 -34.40 -1.34
CA GLY A 320 23.79 -34.38 -0.07
C GLY A 320 23.46 -35.76 0.50
N ALA A 321 23.86 -36.85 -0.18
CA ALA A 321 23.85 -38.19 0.40
C ALA A 321 24.90 -38.31 1.51
N PHE A 322 26.05 -37.62 1.36
CA PHE A 322 27.06 -37.56 2.41
C PHE A 322 26.77 -36.45 3.42
N ARG A 323 26.93 -36.76 4.71
CA ARG A 323 26.68 -35.86 5.85
C ARG A 323 27.73 -36.01 6.95
N LYS A 324 27.91 -34.90 7.70
CA LYS A 324 28.82 -34.74 8.85
C LYS A 324 28.22 -34.20 10.16
N PRO A 325 27.04 -33.55 10.24
CA PRO A 325 26.51 -33.05 11.53
C PRO A 325 25.81 -34.15 12.35
N THR A 326 25.58 -33.85 13.63
CA THR A 326 24.99 -34.75 14.64
C THR A 326 23.47 -34.94 14.54
N ASP A 327 22.82 -34.34 13.53
CA ASP A 327 21.39 -34.54 13.23
C ASP A 327 21.21 -35.02 11.78
N TYR A 328 20.51 -36.14 11.63
CA TYR A 328 20.17 -36.75 10.34
C TYR A 328 18.76 -36.42 9.86
N SER A 329 18.08 -35.49 10.54
CA SER A 329 16.83 -34.91 10.06
C SER A 329 17.00 -34.28 8.67
N HIS A 330 15.98 -34.48 7.83
CA HIS A 330 15.91 -33.93 6.48
C HIS A 330 14.43 -33.74 6.12
N ASP A 331 14.10 -32.71 5.36
CA ASP A 331 12.71 -32.35 5.05
C ASP A 331 11.94 -33.47 4.33
N LYS A 332 12.65 -34.26 3.52
CA LYS A 332 12.12 -35.45 2.84
C LYS A 332 12.46 -36.79 3.53
N ASP A 333 13.07 -36.72 4.72
CA ASP A 333 13.51 -37.85 5.56
C ASP A 333 14.22 -38.99 4.81
N ILE A 334 15.14 -38.64 3.90
CA ILE A 334 15.84 -39.57 3.00
C ILE A 334 16.77 -40.56 3.72
N PHE A 335 17.00 -40.36 5.02
CA PHE A 335 17.77 -41.29 5.85
C PHE A 335 16.89 -42.21 6.69
N GLY A 336 15.57 -41.95 6.76
CA GLY A 336 14.64 -42.64 7.65
C GLY A 336 14.76 -42.25 9.12
N PHE A 337 15.45 -41.14 9.42
CA PHE A 337 15.80 -40.74 10.78
C PHE A 337 14.58 -40.24 11.55
N LYS A 338 13.79 -39.35 10.95
CA LYS A 338 12.61 -38.76 11.62
C LYS A 338 11.50 -39.79 11.75
N SER A 339 11.17 -40.47 10.66
CA SER A 339 10.11 -41.49 10.59
C SER A 339 10.41 -42.66 11.53
N GLY A 340 11.66 -43.11 11.62
CA GLY A 340 12.06 -44.12 12.59
C GLY A 340 12.09 -43.62 14.04
N THR A 341 12.41 -42.34 14.29
CA THR A 341 12.26 -41.74 15.63
C THR A 341 10.79 -41.76 16.06
N ASP A 342 9.89 -41.28 15.21
CA ASP A 342 8.44 -41.21 15.48
C ASP A 342 7.80 -42.62 15.62
N LYS A 343 8.20 -43.57 14.77
CA LYS A 343 7.68 -44.96 14.79
C LYS A 343 8.26 -45.80 15.94
N PHE A 344 9.55 -45.66 16.27
CA PHE A 344 10.27 -46.63 17.10
C PHE A 344 10.71 -46.10 18.48
N ILE A 345 10.70 -44.78 18.72
CA ILE A 345 11.19 -44.10 19.94
C ILE A 345 10.06 -43.31 20.65
N LYS A 346 8.85 -43.86 20.66
CA LYS A 346 7.62 -43.16 21.12
C LYS A 346 7.61 -42.89 22.64
N LYS A 347 7.36 -41.63 23.04
CA LYS A 347 7.06 -41.21 24.42
C LYS A 347 5.53 -41.12 24.67
N PRO A 348 5.07 -41.11 25.94
CA PRO A 348 3.74 -40.62 26.30
C PRO A 348 3.50 -39.21 25.75
N SER A 349 2.24 -38.89 25.43
CA SER A 349 1.90 -37.65 24.70
C SER A 349 1.91 -36.40 25.59
N ASP A 350 2.82 -35.47 25.31
CA ASP A 350 2.79 -34.07 25.78
C ASP A 350 1.85 -33.17 24.93
N GLU A 351 1.04 -33.74 24.02
CA GLU A 351 0.10 -32.99 23.18
C GLU A 351 -1.08 -32.48 24.04
N PHE A 352 -1.21 -31.16 24.16
CA PHE A 352 -2.40 -30.55 24.75
C PHE A 352 -3.50 -30.46 23.69
N LYS A 353 -4.54 -31.28 23.85
CA LYS A 353 -5.62 -31.44 22.87
C LYS A 353 -6.93 -31.81 23.57
N PRO A 354 -7.51 -30.90 24.36
CA PRO A 354 -8.80 -31.15 24.98
C PRO A 354 -9.91 -31.16 23.92
N ALA A 355 -11.06 -31.72 24.29
CA ALA A 355 -12.24 -31.82 23.46
C ALA A 355 -12.75 -30.45 22.96
N ASP A 356 -13.55 -30.48 21.89
CA ASP A 356 -14.14 -29.27 21.33
C ASP A 356 -15.04 -28.55 22.34
N ALA A 357 -14.88 -27.23 22.40
CA ALA A 357 -15.60 -26.37 23.31
C ALA A 357 -17.08 -26.23 22.89
N ASN A 358 -18.01 -26.33 23.85
CA ASN A 358 -19.40 -25.97 23.61
C ASN A 358 -19.52 -24.44 23.54
N LYS A 359 -19.62 -23.90 22.32
CA LYS A 359 -19.66 -22.45 22.02
C LYS A 359 -21.01 -21.78 22.26
N ASN A 360 -22.01 -22.49 22.77
CA ASN A 360 -23.27 -21.87 23.19
C ASN A 360 -23.01 -20.85 24.32
N ILE A 361 -23.77 -19.77 24.35
CA ILE A 361 -23.81 -18.85 25.50
C ILE A 361 -24.84 -19.41 26.49
N LEU A 362 -24.41 -19.65 27.71
CA LEU A 362 -25.19 -20.20 28.80
C LEU A 362 -25.35 -19.12 29.88
N GLU A 363 -26.59 -18.77 30.19
CA GLU A 363 -26.92 -17.79 31.22
C GLU A 363 -26.97 -18.46 32.59
N ASN A 364 -26.39 -17.82 33.60
CA ASN A 364 -26.50 -18.28 34.98
C ASN A 364 -26.94 -17.13 35.90
N ALA A 365 -28.11 -17.27 36.51
CA ALA A 365 -28.63 -16.33 37.50
C ALA A 365 -28.04 -16.62 38.90
N SER A 366 -27.93 -15.60 39.75
CA SER A 366 -27.47 -15.78 41.14
C SER A 366 -28.37 -16.67 41.98
N SER A 367 -29.66 -16.67 41.65
CA SER A 367 -30.73 -17.47 42.24
C SER A 367 -30.86 -18.88 41.64
N GLN A 368 -30.08 -19.20 40.61
CA GLN A 368 -30.28 -20.42 39.80
C GLN A 368 -29.95 -21.70 40.56
N ASP A 369 -30.92 -22.61 40.66
CA ASP A 369 -30.77 -23.86 41.43
C ASP A 369 -29.95 -24.93 40.71
N LYS A 370 -30.22 -25.13 39.41
CA LYS A 370 -29.60 -26.17 38.60
C LYS A 370 -28.36 -25.64 37.86
N PRO A 371 -27.28 -26.43 37.76
CA PRO A 371 -26.11 -26.06 36.97
C PRO A 371 -26.45 -25.91 35.49
N VAL A 372 -25.71 -25.04 34.79
CA VAL A 372 -25.83 -24.86 33.33
C VAL A 372 -25.08 -25.95 32.55
N VAL A 373 -24.10 -26.59 33.18
CA VAL A 373 -23.42 -27.78 32.68
C VAL A 373 -23.25 -28.78 33.82
N ASP A 374 -23.67 -30.01 33.59
CA ASP A 374 -23.44 -31.16 34.47
C ASP A 374 -23.07 -32.34 33.56
N LYS A 375 -21.87 -32.88 33.70
CA LYS A 375 -21.33 -33.97 32.88
C LYS A 375 -20.53 -34.92 33.75
N ASP A 376 -20.77 -36.22 33.63
CA ASP A 376 -19.94 -37.24 34.26
C ASP A 376 -19.25 -38.17 33.26
N VAL A 377 -18.15 -38.76 33.70
CA VAL A 377 -17.34 -39.73 32.98
C VAL A 377 -17.02 -40.88 33.93
N ASN A 378 -17.16 -42.12 33.44
CA ASN A 378 -16.76 -43.34 34.12
C ASN A 378 -15.89 -44.17 33.17
N ALA A 379 -14.63 -44.40 33.53
CA ALA A 379 -13.62 -45.01 32.67
C ALA A 379 -13.22 -46.42 33.14
N GLU A 380 -12.76 -47.27 32.22
CA GLU A 380 -12.30 -48.62 32.56
C GLU A 380 -11.02 -48.62 33.42
N LYS A 381 -10.15 -47.63 33.20
CA LYS A 381 -8.87 -47.43 33.89
C LYS A 381 -8.89 -46.13 34.70
N PRO A 382 -8.04 -45.98 35.73
CA PRO A 382 -7.86 -44.71 36.42
C PRO A 382 -7.48 -43.59 35.45
N LEU A 383 -8.01 -42.39 35.67
CA LEU A 383 -7.78 -41.22 34.83
C LEU A 383 -6.47 -40.53 35.23
N GLU A 384 -5.48 -40.59 34.34
CA GLU A 384 -4.12 -40.06 34.56
C GLU A 384 -4.02 -38.54 34.35
N GLN A 385 -4.92 -37.97 33.53
CA GLN A 385 -5.05 -36.53 33.31
C GLN A 385 -6.52 -36.14 33.20
N TYR A 386 -6.85 -34.91 33.61
CA TYR A 386 -8.17 -34.33 33.38
C TYR A 386 -8.15 -32.81 33.53
N GLY A 387 -9.05 -32.13 32.84
CA GLY A 387 -9.16 -30.68 32.89
C GLY A 387 -10.43 -30.14 32.26
N TYR A 388 -10.76 -28.91 32.60
CA TYR A 388 -11.87 -28.17 32.02
C TYR A 388 -11.50 -26.72 31.77
N GLY A 389 -12.27 -26.06 30.91
CA GLY A 389 -12.16 -24.61 30.74
C GLY A 389 -13.38 -23.98 30.12
N PHE A 390 -13.51 -22.68 30.29
CA PHE A 390 -14.64 -21.88 29.81
C PHE A 390 -14.31 -20.39 29.84
N TRP A 391 -14.99 -19.62 28.98
CA TRP A 391 -15.15 -18.19 29.15
C TRP A 391 -16.32 -17.93 30.10
N LEU A 392 -16.17 -16.95 30.98
CA LEU A 392 -17.21 -16.44 31.87
C LEU A 392 -17.26 -14.91 31.80
N ARG A 393 -18.44 -14.31 32.00
CA ARG A 393 -18.64 -12.85 31.99
C ARG A 393 -19.50 -12.46 33.17
N TYR A 394 -18.95 -11.71 34.13
CA TYR A 394 -19.72 -11.24 35.28
C TYR A 394 -20.57 -10.04 34.88
N LEU A 395 -21.81 -9.98 35.34
CA LEU A 395 -22.78 -8.93 35.03
C LEU A 395 -23.61 -8.63 36.29
N THR A 396 -23.61 -7.37 36.74
CA THR A 396 -24.30 -6.97 37.97
C THR A 396 -25.81 -6.88 37.80
N LYS A 397 -26.28 -6.65 36.57
CA LYS A 397 -27.71 -6.42 36.23
C LYS A 397 -28.33 -7.48 35.32
N TYR A 398 -27.64 -8.61 35.09
CA TYR A 398 -28.12 -9.71 34.24
C TYR A 398 -27.44 -11.05 34.62
N PRO A 399 -28.13 -12.21 34.59
CA PRO A 399 -29.57 -12.37 34.38
C PRO A 399 -30.39 -11.88 35.58
N ASP A 400 -29.94 -12.10 36.82
CA ASP A 400 -30.53 -11.42 37.98
C ASP A 400 -30.04 -9.97 38.05
N GLN A 401 -30.91 -9.08 38.51
CA GLN A 401 -30.48 -7.77 38.98
C GLN A 401 -30.04 -7.84 40.43
N LEU A 402 -28.79 -7.47 40.70
CA LEU A 402 -28.26 -7.35 42.04
C LEU A 402 -28.31 -5.87 42.46
N PRO A 403 -29.25 -5.44 43.34
CA PRO A 403 -29.37 -4.02 43.71
C PRO A 403 -28.15 -3.52 44.47
N ASN A 404 -27.66 -4.34 45.39
CA ASN A 404 -26.49 -4.10 46.25
C ASN A 404 -25.18 -4.64 45.63
N GLY A 405 -25.17 -4.90 44.31
CA GLY A 405 -24.06 -5.53 43.63
C GLY A 405 -23.67 -6.90 44.20
N LYS A 406 -22.39 -7.23 44.06
CA LYS A 406 -21.78 -8.48 44.53
C LYS A 406 -21.56 -8.47 46.05
N ASN A 407 -22.61 -8.55 46.86
CA ASN A 407 -22.49 -8.42 48.31
C ASN A 407 -22.22 -9.72 49.10
N GLN A 408 -22.23 -10.89 48.48
CA GLN A 408 -22.00 -12.18 49.17
C GLN A 408 -20.50 -12.56 49.19
N PRO A 409 -20.02 -13.26 50.24
CA PRO A 409 -18.59 -13.59 50.36
C PRO A 409 -18.11 -14.56 49.26
N TRP A 410 -19.00 -15.43 48.77
CA TRP A 410 -18.69 -16.49 47.81
C TRP A 410 -19.84 -16.67 46.82
N TYR A 411 -19.51 -16.78 45.54
CA TYR A 411 -20.44 -17.20 44.48
C TYR A 411 -19.89 -18.44 43.78
N PHE A 412 -20.72 -19.44 43.52
CA PHE A 412 -20.30 -20.70 42.88
C PHE A 412 -20.04 -20.51 41.38
N VAL A 413 -18.90 -21.01 40.89
CA VAL A 413 -18.52 -20.95 39.46
C VAL A 413 -18.48 -22.35 38.87
N SER A 414 -17.60 -23.22 39.38
CA SER A 414 -17.43 -24.58 38.85
C SER A 414 -16.87 -25.56 39.89
N ARG A 415 -17.15 -26.86 39.67
CA ARG A 415 -16.64 -27.96 40.49
C ARG A 415 -16.39 -29.18 39.60
N LEU A 416 -15.20 -29.74 39.70
CA LEU A 416 -14.93 -31.13 39.35
C LEU A 416 -14.81 -31.94 40.65
N THR A 417 -15.53 -33.06 40.72
CA THR A 417 -15.56 -33.98 41.86
C THR A 417 -15.31 -35.41 41.38
N ASN A 418 -14.68 -36.25 42.21
CA ASN A 418 -14.63 -37.71 41.98
C ASN A 418 -15.67 -38.48 42.82
N GLN A 419 -16.56 -37.76 43.52
CA GLN A 419 -17.67 -38.31 44.31
C GLN A 419 -18.98 -38.18 43.55
N GLN A 420 -19.70 -39.29 43.34
CA GLN A 420 -21.01 -39.30 42.67
C GLN A 420 -22.06 -38.49 43.45
N ASN A 421 -22.12 -38.71 44.77
CA ASN A 421 -22.91 -37.95 45.73
C ASN A 421 -21.98 -37.02 46.51
N TYR A 422 -21.66 -35.86 45.94
CA TYR A 422 -20.68 -34.93 46.49
C TYR A 422 -21.27 -34.03 47.59
N ASP A 423 -20.45 -33.73 48.60
CA ASP A 423 -20.76 -32.76 49.66
C ASP A 423 -19.90 -31.50 49.51
N ASN A 424 -19.81 -30.66 50.53
CA ASN A 424 -19.11 -29.39 50.43
C ASN A 424 -17.59 -29.56 50.33
N ILE A 425 -16.97 -30.35 51.21
CA ILE A 425 -15.51 -30.32 51.46
C ILE A 425 -14.91 -31.66 51.95
N ARG A 426 -15.48 -32.82 51.62
CA ARG A 426 -14.81 -34.11 51.88
C ARG A 426 -13.72 -34.35 50.84
N MET A 427 -12.82 -35.29 51.12
CA MET A 427 -11.76 -35.68 50.19
C MET A 427 -12.36 -36.10 48.83
N GLY A 428 -11.95 -35.42 47.76
CA GLY A 428 -12.46 -35.68 46.41
C GLY A 428 -13.72 -34.91 45.99
N ASP A 429 -14.45 -34.26 46.91
CA ASP A 429 -15.59 -33.38 46.57
C ASP A 429 -15.14 -32.13 45.77
N ARG A 430 -13.83 -31.80 45.85
CA ARG A 430 -13.17 -30.64 45.24
C ARG A 430 -11.84 -31.07 44.58
N VAL A 431 -11.87 -31.94 43.56
CA VAL A 431 -10.61 -32.28 42.85
C VAL A 431 -10.08 -31.08 42.05
N LEU A 432 -10.96 -30.31 41.40
CA LEU A 432 -10.64 -29.03 40.76
C LEU A 432 -11.87 -28.11 40.84
N ALA A 433 -11.91 -27.14 41.76
CA ALA A 433 -13.10 -26.31 41.98
C ALA A 433 -12.80 -24.81 42.12
N ILE A 434 -13.78 -23.98 41.77
CA ILE A 434 -13.64 -22.52 41.67
C ILE A 434 -14.88 -21.81 42.24
N TRP A 435 -14.64 -20.84 43.11
CA TRP A 435 -15.62 -19.85 43.57
C TRP A 435 -15.15 -18.45 43.20
N GLN A 436 -16.08 -17.51 43.04
CA GLN A 436 -15.77 -16.09 42.85
C GLN A 436 -15.93 -15.37 44.21
N GLY A 437 -14.81 -14.99 44.83
CA GLY A 437 -14.75 -14.23 46.08
C GLY A 437 -14.82 -12.72 45.89
N GLN A 438 -14.60 -11.98 46.97
CA GLN A 438 -14.53 -10.52 47.00
C GLN A 438 -13.16 -10.02 46.50
N GLY A 439 -13.07 -9.66 45.22
CA GLY A 439 -11.83 -9.19 44.58
C GLY A 439 -10.97 -10.28 43.92
N TYR A 440 -11.37 -11.56 43.99
CA TYR A 440 -10.58 -12.68 43.49
C TYR A 440 -11.42 -13.88 43.02
N TYR A 441 -10.83 -14.72 42.17
CA TYR A 441 -11.25 -16.10 41.94
C TYR A 441 -10.48 -17.02 42.89
N HIS A 442 -11.19 -17.97 43.49
CA HIS A 442 -10.69 -18.88 44.52
C HIS A 442 -10.57 -20.27 43.93
N PHE A 443 -9.35 -20.64 43.57
CA PHE A 443 -9.01 -21.95 43.04
C PHE A 443 -8.72 -22.88 44.21
N THR A 444 -9.34 -24.05 44.21
CA THR A 444 -9.09 -25.07 45.23
C THR A 444 -9.06 -26.47 44.65
N THR A 445 -8.35 -27.34 45.34
CA THR A 445 -8.12 -28.75 45.00
C THR A 445 -7.93 -29.57 46.29
N CYS A 446 -7.92 -30.90 46.20
CA CYS A 446 -7.67 -31.79 47.33
C CYS A 446 -6.35 -32.55 47.16
N ASN A 447 -5.65 -32.80 48.26
CA ASN A 447 -4.41 -33.55 48.29
C ASN A 447 -4.55 -34.77 49.22
N SER A 448 -4.63 -35.95 48.62
CA SER A 448 -4.76 -37.22 49.33
C SER A 448 -3.49 -37.62 50.08
N ALA A 449 -2.30 -37.22 49.61
CA ALA A 449 -1.03 -37.52 50.27
C ALA A 449 -0.87 -36.77 51.60
N THR A 450 -1.45 -35.57 51.73
CA THR A 450 -1.46 -34.79 52.99
C THR A 450 -2.79 -34.83 53.73
N ASN A 451 -3.77 -35.62 53.23
CA ASN A 451 -5.15 -35.65 53.71
C ASN A 451 -5.84 -34.27 53.82
N ASN A 452 -5.46 -33.31 52.95
CA ASN A 452 -6.05 -31.98 52.92
C ASN A 452 -7.13 -31.90 51.83
N PRO A 453 -8.44 -31.81 52.16
CA PRO A 453 -9.50 -31.78 51.16
C PRO A 453 -9.65 -30.42 50.43
N ASN A 454 -8.87 -29.38 50.79
CA ASN A 454 -9.10 -28.02 50.32
C ASN A 454 -7.83 -27.14 50.35
N MET A 455 -6.87 -27.42 49.47
CA MET A 455 -5.71 -26.57 49.18
C MET A 455 -6.12 -25.37 48.32
N ILE A 456 -5.91 -24.14 48.81
CA ILE A 456 -6.44 -22.91 48.23
C ILE A 456 -5.33 -22.05 47.61
N ILE A 457 -5.61 -21.45 46.44
CA ILE A 457 -4.91 -20.26 45.93
C ILE A 457 -5.96 -19.25 45.43
N ASN A 458 -5.86 -18.01 45.90
CA ASN A 458 -6.68 -16.89 45.41
C ASN A 458 -5.94 -16.16 44.28
N ASN A 459 -6.68 -15.77 43.24
CA ASN A 459 -6.19 -14.99 42.12
C ASN A 459 -7.01 -13.70 41.97
N ASN A 460 -6.38 -12.55 42.19
CA ASN A 460 -7.09 -11.26 42.19
C ASN A 460 -7.52 -10.86 40.77
N PHE A 461 -8.77 -10.41 40.64
CA PHE A 461 -9.30 -9.87 39.40
C PHE A 461 -9.17 -8.33 39.35
N PRO A 462 -9.23 -7.68 38.16
CA PRO A 462 -9.19 -6.22 38.04
C PRO A 462 -10.34 -5.53 38.80
N ASP A 463 -10.14 -4.29 39.27
CA ASP A 463 -11.12 -3.55 40.09
C ASP A 463 -12.53 -3.44 39.45
N ASP A 464 -12.60 -3.40 38.11
CA ASP A 464 -13.84 -3.53 37.34
C ASP A 464 -13.82 -4.81 36.49
N ILE A 465 -14.77 -5.71 36.78
CA ILE A 465 -15.04 -6.93 36.01
C ILE A 465 -16.40 -6.89 35.31
N GLU A 466 -17.14 -5.78 35.37
CA GLU A 466 -18.49 -5.66 34.82
C GLU A 466 -18.48 -5.78 33.29
N GLY A 467 -18.96 -6.92 32.79
CA GLY A 467 -18.96 -7.23 31.37
C GLY A 467 -17.59 -7.64 30.82
N LEU A 468 -16.60 -7.94 31.66
CA LEU A 468 -15.30 -8.44 31.22
C LEU A 468 -15.36 -9.95 30.97
N TRP A 469 -15.09 -10.39 29.74
CA TRP A 469 -14.88 -11.80 29.43
C TRP A 469 -13.59 -12.28 30.08
N THR A 470 -13.69 -13.29 30.94
CA THR A 470 -12.56 -13.93 31.63
C THR A 470 -12.48 -15.39 31.21
N TYR A 471 -11.33 -15.85 30.71
CA TYR A 471 -11.14 -17.27 30.40
C TYR A 471 -10.50 -17.97 31.59
N ILE A 472 -10.96 -19.19 31.88
CA ILE A 472 -10.31 -20.09 32.85
C ILE A 472 -10.09 -21.45 32.20
N TYR A 473 -8.91 -22.04 32.44
CA TYR A 473 -8.65 -23.47 32.24
C TYR A 473 -8.01 -24.06 33.51
N TYR A 474 -8.50 -25.19 34.01
CA TYR A 474 -7.98 -25.84 35.22
C TYR A 474 -7.83 -27.34 34.97
N SER A 475 -6.62 -27.88 35.16
CA SER A 475 -6.27 -29.26 34.83
C SER A 475 -5.33 -29.91 35.86
N TYR A 476 -5.25 -31.24 35.83
CA TYR A 476 -4.43 -32.08 36.69
C TYR A 476 -3.72 -33.18 35.89
N ASN A 477 -2.52 -33.56 36.35
CA ASN A 477 -1.76 -34.72 35.86
C ASN A 477 -1.24 -35.53 37.06
N ALA A 478 -1.51 -36.85 37.04
CA ALA A 478 -1.18 -37.78 38.11
C ALA A 478 0.30 -38.16 38.18
N GLU A 479 0.99 -38.25 37.05
CA GLU A 479 2.44 -38.50 36.98
C GLU A 479 3.22 -37.33 37.58
N GLN A 480 2.81 -36.10 37.26
CA GLN A 480 3.44 -34.87 37.75
C GLN A 480 3.01 -34.46 39.17
N ASN A 481 2.00 -35.12 39.75
CA ASN A 481 1.38 -34.74 41.04
C ASN A 481 1.09 -33.24 41.14
N LYS A 482 0.38 -32.71 40.12
CA LYS A 482 0.23 -31.27 39.93
C LYS A 482 -1.13 -30.92 39.34
N ALA A 483 -1.79 -29.93 39.93
CA ALA A 483 -2.90 -29.21 39.31
C ALA A 483 -2.43 -27.81 38.85
N VAL A 484 -2.78 -27.42 37.62
CA VAL A 484 -2.43 -26.13 37.02
C VAL A 484 -3.70 -25.43 36.54
N GLY A 485 -3.94 -24.24 37.10
CA GLY A 485 -4.97 -23.30 36.68
C GLY A 485 -4.36 -22.16 35.86
N PHE A 486 -5.09 -21.71 34.85
CA PHE A 486 -4.77 -20.55 34.04
C PHE A 486 -5.99 -19.66 33.92
N ILE A 487 -5.80 -18.35 34.08
CA ILE A 487 -6.86 -17.35 34.02
C ILE A 487 -6.43 -16.13 33.21
N LYS A 488 -7.30 -15.62 32.33
CA LYS A 488 -7.02 -14.51 31.40
C LYS A 488 -8.16 -13.50 31.47
N TYR A 489 -7.84 -12.22 31.68
CA TYR A 489 -8.82 -11.14 31.83
C TYR A 489 -8.92 -10.34 30.53
N GLY A 490 -9.94 -10.61 29.73
CA GLY A 490 -10.05 -10.07 28.37
C GLY A 490 -8.81 -10.39 27.53
N ASN A 491 -8.08 -9.36 27.13
CA ASN A 491 -6.90 -9.47 26.27
C ASN A 491 -5.56 -9.49 27.04
N THR A 492 -5.55 -9.46 28.38
CA THR A 492 -4.29 -9.55 29.16
C THR A 492 -3.58 -10.89 28.95
N ASP A 493 -2.32 -11.01 29.38
CA ASP A 493 -1.67 -12.32 29.46
C ASP A 493 -2.34 -13.25 30.48
N PHE A 494 -2.00 -14.54 30.36
CA PHE A 494 -2.43 -15.58 31.27
C PHE A 494 -1.73 -15.46 32.62
N GLN A 495 -2.50 -15.42 33.70
CA GLN A 495 -2.01 -15.65 35.05
C GLN A 495 -2.07 -17.15 35.35
N ARG A 496 -1.00 -17.68 35.96
CA ARG A 496 -0.80 -19.11 36.21
C ARG A 496 -0.89 -19.43 37.70
N ILE A 497 -1.61 -20.49 38.02
CA ILE A 497 -1.88 -21.00 39.36
C ILE A 497 -1.41 -22.44 39.42
N VAL A 498 -0.69 -22.82 40.47
CA VAL A 498 -0.08 -24.15 40.60
C VAL A 498 -0.33 -24.69 42.00
N HIS A 499 -0.92 -25.88 42.07
CA HIS A 499 -0.96 -26.68 43.28
C HIS A 499 -0.10 -27.93 43.06
N GLU A 500 0.94 -28.10 43.85
CA GLU A 500 1.61 -29.41 43.98
C GLU A 500 0.70 -30.29 44.85
N THR A 501 0.09 -31.32 44.27
CA THR A 501 -1.01 -32.07 44.88
C THR A 501 -1.13 -33.48 44.30
N THR A 502 -1.46 -34.46 45.15
CA THR A 502 -1.80 -35.81 44.71
C THR A 502 -3.30 -36.02 44.84
N HIS A 503 -3.98 -36.38 43.77
CA HIS A 503 -5.38 -36.81 43.83
C HIS A 503 -5.45 -38.34 43.96
N SER A 504 -6.47 -38.85 44.66
CA SER A 504 -6.74 -40.30 44.67
C SER A 504 -7.01 -40.81 43.25
N LEU A 505 -6.44 -41.96 42.90
CA LEU A 505 -6.72 -42.66 41.64
C LEU A 505 -8.24 -42.86 41.50
N THR A 506 -8.82 -42.30 40.44
CA THR A 506 -10.27 -42.36 40.20
C THR A 506 -10.58 -42.81 38.78
N LYS A 507 -11.67 -43.56 38.64
CA LYS A 507 -12.31 -43.89 37.37
C LYS A 507 -13.51 -42.99 37.07
N TYR A 508 -14.01 -42.28 38.08
CA TYR A 508 -15.20 -41.42 38.00
C TYR A 508 -14.82 -39.95 38.19
N LEU A 509 -15.40 -39.09 37.35
CA LEU A 509 -15.38 -37.65 37.50
C LEU A 509 -16.74 -37.06 37.11
N ARG A 510 -17.19 -36.03 37.84
CA ARG A 510 -18.35 -35.21 37.50
C ARG A 510 -17.98 -33.73 37.50
N PHE A 511 -18.25 -33.08 36.38
CA PHE A 511 -17.96 -31.68 36.10
C PHE A 511 -19.23 -30.84 36.09
N ILE A 512 -19.22 -29.77 36.87
CA ILE A 512 -20.38 -28.91 37.14
C ILE A 512 -19.97 -27.45 36.93
N VAL A 513 -20.80 -26.68 36.21
CA VAL A 513 -20.64 -25.23 36.00
C VAL A 513 -21.97 -24.53 36.25
N GLY A 514 -21.94 -23.41 36.98
CA GLY A 514 -23.13 -22.64 37.35
C GLY A 514 -24.06 -23.37 38.32
N GLY A 515 -25.26 -22.82 38.53
CA GLY A 515 -26.14 -23.17 39.63
C GLY A 515 -25.66 -22.61 40.98
N ASN A 516 -26.27 -23.05 42.08
CA ASN A 516 -26.03 -22.57 43.44
C ASN A 516 -25.37 -23.62 44.35
N ASP A 517 -24.72 -24.63 43.75
CA ASP A 517 -24.03 -25.73 44.44
C ASP A 517 -24.94 -26.43 45.48
N ALA A 518 -26.15 -26.82 45.07
CA ALA A 518 -27.19 -27.39 45.92
C ALA A 518 -27.59 -26.48 47.10
N LYS A 519 -27.86 -25.20 46.80
CA LYS A 519 -28.27 -24.12 47.72
C LYS A 519 -27.23 -23.74 48.78
N ARG A 520 -25.98 -24.20 48.65
CA ARG A 520 -24.89 -23.88 49.59
C ARG A 520 -24.28 -22.50 49.34
N TYR A 521 -24.31 -22.01 48.11
CA TYR A 521 -23.74 -20.72 47.71
C TYR A 521 -24.61 -20.06 46.65
N PRO A 522 -24.76 -18.72 46.63
CA PRO A 522 -25.30 -18.01 45.47
C PRO A 522 -24.55 -18.42 44.18
N GLY A 523 -25.27 -18.53 43.05
CA GLY A 523 -24.64 -18.83 41.76
C GLY A 523 -23.89 -17.61 41.18
N PHE A 524 -22.86 -17.84 40.38
CA PHE A 524 -22.22 -16.77 39.61
C PHE A 524 -23.24 -16.05 38.69
N ASN A 525 -23.40 -14.74 38.84
CA ASN A 525 -24.35 -13.97 38.03
C ASN A 525 -23.71 -13.51 36.71
N GLY A 526 -24.17 -14.05 35.59
CA GLY A 526 -23.68 -13.65 34.27
C GLY A 526 -23.76 -14.77 33.24
N LEU A 527 -22.72 -14.86 32.39
CA LEU A 527 -22.68 -15.76 31.24
C LEU A 527 -21.49 -16.73 31.32
N PHE A 528 -21.67 -17.93 30.75
CA PHE A 528 -20.61 -18.91 30.43
C PHE A 528 -20.64 -19.27 28.95
N THR A 529 -19.50 -19.61 28.36
CA THR A 529 -19.43 -20.12 26.98
C THR A 529 -18.09 -20.83 26.69
N SER A 530 -17.98 -21.49 25.54
CA SER A 530 -16.84 -22.32 25.13
C SER A 530 -16.46 -23.33 26.22
N VAL A 531 -17.46 -24.00 26.79
CA VAL A 531 -17.27 -24.91 27.91
C VAL A 531 -16.70 -26.24 27.42
N THR A 532 -15.53 -26.59 27.95
CA THR A 532 -14.76 -27.79 27.63
C THR A 532 -14.53 -28.62 28.88
N PHE A 533 -14.61 -29.95 28.76
CA PHE A 533 -14.20 -30.91 29.79
C PHE A 533 -13.56 -32.11 29.10
N SER A 534 -12.45 -32.61 29.63
CA SER A 534 -11.66 -33.67 29.00
C SER A 534 -10.88 -34.50 30.02
N THR A 535 -10.69 -35.77 29.71
CA THR A 535 -9.98 -36.78 30.52
C THR A 535 -8.81 -37.44 29.78
N GLU A 536 -8.51 -36.95 28.57
CA GLU A 536 -7.38 -37.33 27.73
C GLU A 536 -6.77 -36.06 27.14
N SER A 537 -5.44 -35.99 27.01
CA SER A 537 -4.72 -34.83 26.45
C SER A 537 -5.12 -33.48 27.08
N ALA A 538 -5.56 -33.51 28.33
CA ALA A 538 -6.28 -32.43 29.01
C ALA A 538 -5.39 -31.61 29.95
N PHE A 539 -4.20 -32.10 30.27
CA PHE A 539 -3.26 -31.36 31.11
C PHE A 539 -2.49 -30.32 30.29
N VAL A 540 -2.34 -29.13 30.86
CA VAL A 540 -1.47 -28.09 30.32
C VAL A 540 -0.79 -27.32 31.42
N SER A 541 0.54 -27.19 31.32
CA SER A 541 1.39 -26.45 32.25
C SER A 541 2.03 -25.20 31.61
N ASP A 542 1.75 -24.98 30.32
CA ASP A 542 2.36 -24.01 29.40
C ASP A 542 1.30 -23.06 28.82
N ALA A 543 1.53 -21.75 28.95
CA ALA A 543 0.58 -20.73 28.51
C ALA A 543 0.46 -20.62 26.98
N ASP A 544 1.51 -20.97 26.22
CA ASP A 544 1.51 -20.80 24.76
C ASP A 544 0.64 -21.86 24.07
N LYS A 545 0.64 -23.09 24.60
CA LYS A 545 -0.33 -24.14 24.22
C LYS A 545 -1.78 -23.69 24.46
N LEU A 546 -2.04 -22.95 25.54
CA LEU A 546 -3.37 -22.39 25.83
C LEU A 546 -3.72 -21.19 24.95
N ASN A 547 -2.77 -20.29 24.65
CA ASN A 547 -2.97 -19.21 23.69
C ASN A 547 -3.33 -19.78 22.31
N ALA A 548 -2.61 -20.81 21.84
CA ALA A 548 -2.92 -21.51 20.58
C ALA A 548 -4.31 -22.18 20.58
N TYR A 549 -4.75 -22.74 21.72
CA TYR A 549 -6.11 -23.27 21.87
C TYR A 549 -7.18 -22.16 21.85
N LEU A 550 -6.91 -21.02 22.49
CA LEU A 550 -7.82 -19.87 22.51
C LEU A 550 -8.02 -19.23 21.13
N LEU A 551 -7.04 -19.30 20.21
CA LEU A 551 -7.24 -18.82 18.83
C LEU A 551 -8.44 -19.49 18.14
N LYS A 552 -8.77 -20.74 18.50
CA LYS A 552 -9.93 -21.50 18.01
C LYS A 552 -11.18 -21.34 18.87
N ASN A 553 -11.03 -20.87 20.11
CA ASN A 553 -12.06 -20.80 21.15
C ASN A 553 -12.08 -19.41 21.81
N GLN A 554 -12.12 -18.38 20.98
CA GLN A 554 -12.10 -16.98 21.41
C GLN A 554 -13.37 -16.62 22.18
N ALA A 555 -13.30 -15.58 23.01
CA ALA A 555 -14.48 -15.00 23.64
C ALA A 555 -15.48 -14.53 22.57
N PRO A 556 -16.80 -14.58 22.83
CA PRO A 556 -17.78 -13.95 21.94
C PRO A 556 -17.47 -12.47 21.73
N SER A 557 -17.64 -12.00 20.49
CA SER A 557 -17.44 -10.60 20.16
C SER A 557 -18.30 -9.70 21.05
N VAL A 558 -17.68 -8.63 21.56
CA VAL A 558 -18.37 -7.57 22.30
C VAL A 558 -18.96 -6.50 21.37
N ALA A 559 -18.64 -6.56 20.08
CA ALA A 559 -19.19 -5.69 19.05
C ALA A 559 -20.69 -5.98 18.87
N VAL A 560 -21.52 -4.99 19.21
CA VAL A 560 -22.96 -5.01 18.93
C VAL A 560 -23.20 -4.05 17.78
N PRO A 561 -23.62 -4.54 16.58
CA PRO A 561 -23.96 -3.67 15.47
C PRO A 561 -25.03 -2.66 15.87
N LEU A 562 -24.94 -1.44 15.32
CA LEU A 562 -25.88 -0.37 15.60
C LEU A 562 -27.34 -0.80 15.39
N GLN A 563 -28.15 -0.62 16.43
CA GLN A 563 -29.60 -0.77 16.41
C GLN A 563 -30.24 0.59 16.67
N THR A 564 -30.98 1.10 15.68
CA THR A 564 -31.75 2.33 15.78
C THR A 564 -33.21 2.01 16.01
N THR A 565 -33.75 2.46 17.14
CA THR A 565 -35.16 2.36 17.49
C THR A 565 -35.82 3.74 17.34
N GLU A 566 -36.74 3.85 16.38
CA GLU A 566 -37.53 5.07 16.15
C GLU A 566 -38.67 5.15 17.17
N LEU A 567 -38.59 6.12 18.09
CA LEU A 567 -39.55 6.30 19.18
C LEU A 567 -40.67 7.27 18.78
N ILE A 568 -40.32 8.37 18.09
CA ILE A 568 -41.27 9.35 17.57
C ILE A 568 -40.86 9.70 16.14
N LYS A 569 -41.65 9.26 15.15
CA LYS A 569 -41.36 9.43 13.73
C LYS A 569 -41.68 10.82 13.17
N ASP A 570 -42.73 11.46 13.68
CA ASP A 570 -43.27 12.72 13.15
C ASP A 570 -43.61 13.68 14.30
N GLN A 571 -43.95 14.94 13.98
CA GLN A 571 -44.22 15.96 14.98
C GLN A 571 -45.52 15.69 15.75
N ILE A 572 -45.42 15.45 17.07
CA ILE A 572 -46.54 15.37 18.00
C ILE A 572 -46.62 16.62 18.90
N SER A 573 -47.82 16.92 19.41
CA SER A 573 -48.03 17.89 20.50
C SER A 573 -48.47 17.14 21.75
N ARG A 574 -48.10 17.61 22.94
CA ARG A 574 -48.42 16.99 24.23
C ARG A 574 -48.67 18.02 25.33
N ASP A 575 -49.62 17.74 26.19
CA ASP A 575 -49.77 18.34 27.52
C ASP A 575 -48.91 17.60 28.58
N LYS A 576 -48.53 18.30 29.65
CA LYS A 576 -47.77 17.74 30.79
C LYS A 576 -48.46 16.55 31.48
N ASP A 577 -49.79 16.52 31.48
CA ASP A 577 -50.58 15.53 32.22
C ASP A 577 -51.03 14.32 31.35
N GLU A 578 -50.67 14.29 30.07
CA GLU A 578 -50.84 13.12 29.19
C GLU A 578 -49.98 11.92 29.64
N LYS A 579 -50.44 10.69 29.39
CA LYS A 579 -49.67 9.46 29.65
C LYS A 579 -48.43 9.36 28.73
N PRO A 580 -47.36 8.62 29.11
CA PRO A 580 -46.13 8.51 28.31
C PRO A 580 -46.37 8.15 26.83
N SER A 581 -45.64 8.79 25.92
CA SER A 581 -45.84 8.63 24.45
C SER A 581 -45.51 7.22 23.97
N THR A 582 -44.52 6.61 24.61
CA THR A 582 -43.89 5.35 24.19
C THR A 582 -43.20 4.77 25.41
N ILE A 583 -43.50 3.51 25.72
CA ILE A 583 -42.68 2.66 26.59
C ILE A 583 -42.20 1.54 25.69
N GLN A 584 -40.90 1.48 25.42
CA GLN A 584 -40.29 0.37 24.69
C GLN A 584 -39.21 -0.27 25.56
N SER A 585 -39.29 -1.60 25.67
CA SER A 585 -38.15 -2.41 26.11
C SER A 585 -37.28 -2.67 24.88
N ILE A 586 -36.08 -2.12 24.88
CA ILE A 586 -35.15 -2.16 23.73
C ILE A 586 -33.97 -3.05 24.11
N GLY A 587 -33.78 -4.14 23.37
CA GLY A 587 -32.77 -5.15 23.64
C GLY A 587 -32.97 -6.42 22.82
N SER A 588 -31.96 -7.30 22.75
CA SER A 588 -32.08 -8.60 22.10
C SER A 588 -31.05 -9.63 22.57
N ASN A 589 -31.47 -10.89 22.68
CA ASN A 589 -30.69 -12.14 22.82
C ASN A 589 -29.19 -11.96 23.15
N ASN A 590 -28.86 -11.70 24.42
CA ASN A 590 -27.48 -11.60 24.91
C ASN A 590 -26.55 -10.62 24.15
N LYS A 591 -27.10 -9.57 23.54
CA LYS A 591 -26.32 -8.46 22.95
C LYS A 591 -26.21 -7.32 23.96
N PHE A 592 -24.99 -7.03 24.38
CA PHE A 592 -24.68 -6.05 25.43
C PHE A 592 -23.98 -4.83 24.82
N PRO A 593 -24.72 -3.80 24.37
CA PRO A 593 -24.13 -2.65 23.69
C PRO A 593 -23.22 -1.86 24.64
N LEU A 594 -21.98 -1.61 24.18
CA LEU A 594 -21.01 -0.77 24.89
C LEU A 594 -21.29 0.73 24.72
N GLU A 595 -22.09 1.09 23.71
CA GLU A 595 -22.47 2.47 23.39
C GLU A 595 -23.98 2.57 23.18
N TYR A 596 -24.57 3.68 23.62
CA TYR A 596 -25.98 3.98 23.37
C TYR A 596 -26.28 5.47 23.56
N ALA A 597 -27.28 5.97 22.84
CA ALA A 597 -27.69 7.38 22.88
C ALA A 597 -29.18 7.57 22.62
N LEU A 598 -29.75 8.63 23.20
CA LEU A 598 -31.06 9.15 22.84
C LEU A 598 -30.89 10.52 22.18
N SER A 599 -31.58 10.76 21.07
CA SER A 599 -31.61 12.07 20.43
C SER A 599 -32.95 12.40 19.80
N GLY A 600 -33.23 13.70 19.64
CA GLY A 600 -34.42 14.17 18.93
C GLY A 600 -34.75 15.63 19.18
N TRP A 601 -35.86 16.09 18.60
CA TRP A 601 -36.27 17.49 18.61
C TRP A 601 -37.42 17.74 19.58
N PHE A 602 -37.30 18.82 20.34
CA PHE A 602 -38.23 19.22 21.38
C PHE A 602 -38.54 20.71 21.26
N ARG A 603 -39.73 21.11 21.71
CA ARG A 603 -40.15 22.51 21.83
C ARG A 603 -41.08 22.64 23.03
N TRP A 604 -40.72 23.49 23.98
CA TRP A 604 -41.53 23.77 25.16
C TRP A 604 -42.64 24.78 24.84
N LYS A 605 -43.77 24.61 25.52
CA LYS A 605 -44.84 25.61 25.61
C LYS A 605 -44.95 26.02 27.08
N PRO A 606 -44.84 27.31 27.44
CA PRO A 606 -45.01 27.76 28.82
C PRO A 606 -46.32 27.26 29.46
N THR A 607 -46.24 26.84 30.72
CA THR A 607 -47.34 26.35 31.55
C THR A 607 -47.06 26.66 33.03
N ALA A 608 -48.07 26.58 33.89
CA ALA A 608 -47.87 26.60 35.34
C ALA A 608 -47.05 25.35 35.74
N GLN A 609 -45.76 25.59 36.02
CA GLN A 609 -44.71 24.58 35.97
C GLN A 609 -44.54 23.90 37.33
N ALA A 610 -44.48 22.56 37.33
CA ALA A 610 -43.98 21.80 38.46
C ALA A 610 -42.44 21.97 38.55
N PRO A 611 -41.79 21.69 39.68
CA PRO A 611 -40.34 21.87 39.81
C PRO A 611 -39.51 21.14 38.74
N TRP A 612 -40.00 19.99 38.26
CA TRP A 612 -39.37 19.16 37.24
C TRP A 612 -40.39 18.57 36.27
N HIS A 613 -40.11 18.66 34.97
CA HIS A 613 -40.88 18.04 33.89
C HIS A 613 -40.00 17.10 33.08
N ASN A 614 -40.35 15.81 32.98
CA ASN A 614 -39.54 14.82 32.25
C ASN A 614 -39.64 15.03 30.73
N VAL A 615 -38.48 15.15 30.07
CA VAL A 615 -38.36 15.21 28.61
C VAL A 615 -38.18 13.79 28.05
N PHE A 616 -37.28 13.02 28.67
CA PHE A 616 -37.11 11.58 28.42
C PHE A 616 -36.43 10.90 29.61
N ARG A 617 -36.59 9.58 29.68
CA ARG A 617 -35.86 8.70 30.60
C ARG A 617 -35.42 7.44 29.84
N VAL A 618 -34.14 7.11 29.92
CA VAL A 618 -33.58 5.78 29.65
C VAL A 618 -33.16 5.18 30.99
N GLN A 619 -33.57 3.95 31.28
CA GLN A 619 -33.13 3.19 32.46
C GLN A 619 -32.84 1.73 32.10
N ILE A 620 -32.05 1.03 32.92
CA ILE A 620 -31.90 -0.43 32.80
C ILE A 620 -33.25 -1.08 33.15
N LYS A 621 -33.79 -1.92 32.25
CA LYS A 621 -35.15 -2.48 32.38
C LYS A 621 -35.38 -3.10 33.76
N LYS A 622 -36.46 -2.70 34.45
CA LYS A 622 -36.69 -3.07 35.86
C LYS A 622 -38.16 -3.27 36.17
N THR A 623 -38.42 -4.10 37.18
CA THR A 623 -39.66 -4.15 37.97
C THR A 623 -39.30 -4.18 39.46
N PRO A 624 -39.81 -3.28 40.33
CA PRO A 624 -40.67 -2.11 40.07
C PRO A 624 -39.86 -0.85 39.69
N PHE A 625 -40.54 0.18 39.16
CA PHE A 625 -39.98 1.51 38.91
C PHE A 625 -39.53 2.17 40.22
N THR A 626 -38.28 2.65 40.28
CA THR A 626 -37.77 3.48 41.40
C THR A 626 -36.76 4.51 40.90
N ASP A 627 -36.27 5.34 41.82
CA ASP A 627 -35.28 6.40 41.57
C ASP A 627 -34.05 6.28 42.50
N SER A 628 -33.87 5.09 43.10
CA SER A 628 -32.98 4.83 44.23
C SER A 628 -31.75 4.01 43.87
N TRP A 629 -31.72 3.30 42.74
CA TRP A 629 -30.64 2.37 42.39
C TRP A 629 -29.83 2.84 41.18
N LEU A 630 -28.56 2.45 41.16
CA LEU A 630 -27.68 2.58 40.00
C LEU A 630 -28.28 1.80 38.82
N GLY A 631 -28.60 2.49 37.72
CA GLY A 631 -29.36 1.98 36.58
C GLY A 631 -30.72 2.70 36.36
N ASP A 632 -31.35 3.20 37.43
CA ASP A 632 -32.68 3.86 37.37
C ASP A 632 -32.64 5.18 36.56
N ARG A 633 -31.49 5.88 36.54
CA ARG A 633 -31.23 7.08 35.72
C ARG A 633 -30.06 6.84 34.77
N THR A 634 -30.27 6.10 33.68
CA THR A 634 -29.17 5.77 32.74
C THR A 634 -28.83 6.94 31.82
N LEU A 635 -29.79 7.45 31.04
CA LEU A 635 -29.67 8.70 30.27
C LEU A 635 -31.00 9.43 30.36
N THR A 636 -31.04 10.57 31.05
CA THR A 636 -32.30 11.15 31.49
C THR A 636 -32.28 12.68 31.44
N CYS A 637 -33.41 13.32 31.13
CA CYS A 637 -33.50 14.78 30.97
C CYS A 637 -34.82 15.35 31.52
N TRP A 638 -34.75 16.44 32.29
CA TRP A 638 -35.91 17.21 32.75
C TRP A 638 -35.75 18.71 32.41
N VAL A 639 -36.87 19.39 32.22
CA VAL A 639 -36.95 20.86 32.30
C VAL A 639 -37.20 21.25 33.75
N GLY A 640 -36.34 22.09 34.31
CA GLY A 640 -36.44 22.60 35.68
C GLY A 640 -36.51 24.12 35.75
N THR A 641 -37.18 24.65 36.79
CA THR A 641 -37.33 26.09 37.04
C THR A 641 -36.17 26.72 37.83
N ALA A 642 -35.28 25.89 38.39
CA ALA A 642 -34.14 26.36 39.17
C ALA A 642 -33.19 27.26 38.35
N GLU A 643 -32.49 28.15 39.05
CA GLU A 643 -31.44 29.03 38.47
C GLU A 643 -31.89 29.90 37.27
N GLY A 644 -33.20 30.15 37.10
CA GLY A 644 -33.74 30.93 35.97
C GLY A 644 -34.08 30.10 34.72
N GLY A 645 -33.95 28.76 34.78
CA GLY A 645 -34.42 27.83 33.75
C GLY A 645 -33.34 26.92 33.19
N ILE A 646 -33.39 25.64 33.57
CA ILE A 646 -32.39 24.62 33.22
C ILE A 646 -32.97 23.42 32.48
N LEU A 647 -32.16 22.85 31.58
CA LEU A 647 -32.24 21.44 31.20
C LEU A 647 -31.30 20.65 32.13
N HIS A 648 -31.86 19.70 32.87
CA HIS A 648 -31.17 18.91 33.90
C HIS A 648 -30.95 17.49 33.37
N PHE A 649 -29.69 17.05 33.28
CA PHE A 649 -29.30 15.83 32.57
C PHE A 649 -28.65 14.74 33.44
N PRO A 650 -29.27 14.24 34.52
CA PRO A 650 -28.62 13.26 35.37
C PRO A 650 -28.38 11.92 34.65
N THR A 651 -27.40 11.22 35.19
CA THR A 651 -27.02 9.85 34.88
C THR A 651 -26.55 9.17 36.18
N TYR A 652 -25.88 8.02 36.12
CA TYR A 652 -25.29 7.35 37.28
C TYR A 652 -23.85 6.93 37.02
N THR A 653 -23.13 6.60 38.09
CA THR A 653 -21.84 5.90 37.98
C THR A 653 -21.66 4.97 39.15
N TYR A 654 -21.27 3.71 38.90
CA TYR A 654 -20.73 2.86 39.96
C TYR A 654 -19.25 3.19 40.23
N THR A 655 -18.81 2.88 41.45
CA THR A 655 -17.41 3.03 41.90
C THR A 655 -16.81 1.71 42.38
N ASN A 656 -17.62 0.66 42.54
CA ASN A 656 -17.19 -0.70 42.82
C ASN A 656 -18.25 -1.74 42.43
N MET A 657 -17.88 -3.02 42.45
CA MET A 657 -18.78 -4.14 42.17
C MET A 657 -19.82 -4.42 43.28
N ASN A 658 -19.74 -3.75 44.42
CA ASN A 658 -20.54 -4.00 45.64
C ASN A 658 -21.66 -2.95 45.81
N GLY A 659 -22.16 -2.41 44.69
CA GLY A 659 -23.28 -1.47 44.66
C GLY A 659 -22.95 -0.02 45.03
N GLY A 660 -21.68 0.31 45.28
CA GLY A 660 -21.24 1.68 45.55
C GLY A 660 -21.27 2.56 44.29
N GLY A 661 -21.67 3.82 44.44
CA GLY A 661 -21.74 4.77 43.33
C GLY A 661 -22.61 6.00 43.63
N ASN A 662 -22.86 6.81 42.59
CA ASN A 662 -23.84 7.90 42.61
C ASN A 662 -24.96 7.59 41.60
N ASN A 663 -26.22 7.56 42.06
CA ASN A 663 -27.43 7.25 41.28
C ASN A 663 -28.12 8.50 40.68
N ASN A 664 -27.56 9.68 40.91
CA ASN A 664 -28.04 10.97 40.41
C ASN A 664 -26.85 11.91 40.18
N PHE A 665 -25.93 11.51 39.30
CA PHE A 665 -24.79 12.33 38.91
C PHE A 665 -25.20 13.26 37.77
N TYR A 666 -25.19 14.58 38.00
CA TYR A 666 -25.88 15.54 37.13
C TYR A 666 -25.05 16.78 36.77
N LYS A 667 -25.47 17.40 35.66
CA LYS A 667 -25.05 18.69 35.13
C LYS A 667 -26.25 19.36 34.47
N ASN A 668 -26.23 20.69 34.39
CA ASN A 668 -27.33 21.52 33.93
C ASN A 668 -26.89 22.39 32.74
N ILE A 669 -27.79 22.58 31.76
CA ILE A 669 -27.63 23.60 30.70
C ILE A 669 -28.68 24.69 30.91
N GLN A 670 -28.22 25.94 31.01
CA GLN A 670 -29.05 27.12 31.20
C GLN A 670 -29.77 27.51 29.91
N TYR A 671 -31.09 27.32 29.84
CA TYR A 671 -31.81 27.47 28.56
C TYR A 671 -32.16 28.92 28.21
N LYS A 672 -32.27 29.84 29.18
CA LYS A 672 -32.51 31.28 28.94
C LYS A 672 -33.66 31.57 27.96
N ASN A 673 -34.82 30.96 28.21
CA ASN A 673 -36.02 30.94 27.34
C ASN A 673 -35.90 30.30 25.93
N ARG A 674 -34.72 29.84 25.48
CA ARG A 674 -34.51 29.23 24.14
C ARG A 674 -35.35 27.96 23.88
N ILE A 675 -35.77 27.24 24.93
CA ILE A 675 -36.65 26.06 24.81
C ILE A 675 -38.01 26.33 24.17
N ASN A 676 -38.46 27.58 24.07
CA ASN A 676 -39.74 27.94 23.45
C ASN A 676 -39.73 27.81 21.91
N GLU A 677 -38.55 27.62 21.32
CA GLU A 677 -38.32 27.32 19.90
C GLU A 677 -38.03 25.82 19.70
N TRP A 678 -37.82 25.38 18.46
CA TRP A 678 -37.34 24.01 18.20
C TRP A 678 -35.86 23.88 18.55
N PHE A 679 -35.54 22.97 19.46
CA PHE A 679 -34.18 22.63 19.83
C PHE A 679 -33.95 21.12 19.76
N PHE A 680 -32.72 20.71 19.45
CA PHE A 680 -32.32 19.32 19.38
C PHE A 680 -31.54 18.95 20.64
N ILE A 681 -31.81 17.76 21.19
CA ILE A 681 -31.00 17.16 22.24
C ILE A 681 -30.35 15.90 21.68
N TYR A 682 -29.07 15.71 21.98
CA TYR A 682 -28.39 14.42 21.95
C TYR A 682 -27.78 14.14 23.33
N TYR A 683 -27.97 12.92 23.83
CA TYR A 683 -27.33 12.42 25.05
C TYR A 683 -26.90 10.98 24.82
N GLY A 684 -25.60 10.71 24.79
CA GLY A 684 -25.04 9.38 24.55
C GLY A 684 -23.91 9.01 25.50
N TYR A 685 -23.70 7.71 25.68
CA TYR A 685 -22.70 7.11 26.57
C TYR A 685 -21.84 6.09 25.81
N SER A 686 -20.56 6.01 26.16
CA SER A 686 -19.64 4.94 25.74
C SER A 686 -18.93 4.35 26.95
N LYS A 687 -19.09 3.03 27.17
CA LYS A 687 -18.33 2.26 28.18
C LYS A 687 -16.85 2.14 27.81
N VAL A 688 -16.51 2.28 26.52
CA VAL A 688 -15.12 2.20 26.03
C VAL A 688 -14.35 3.47 26.41
N GLU A 689 -14.95 4.66 26.27
CA GLU A 689 -14.36 5.91 26.72
C GLU A 689 -14.59 6.20 28.23
N ALA A 690 -15.52 5.48 28.88
CA ALA A 690 -16.04 5.79 30.23
C ALA A 690 -16.58 7.22 30.34
N THR A 691 -17.31 7.66 29.31
CA THR A 691 -17.84 9.02 29.15
C THR A 691 -19.31 9.01 28.73
N ALA A 692 -20.02 10.09 29.05
CA ALA A 692 -21.26 10.45 28.35
C ALA A 692 -21.18 11.88 27.84
N GLN A 693 -21.70 12.10 26.64
CA GLN A 693 -21.71 13.39 25.96
C GLN A 693 -23.14 13.88 25.82
N ILE A 694 -23.36 15.13 26.22
CA ILE A 694 -24.59 15.90 25.97
C ILE A 694 -24.28 16.97 24.93
N TYR A 695 -25.22 17.17 24.01
CA TYR A 695 -25.23 18.27 23.07
C TYR A 695 -26.65 18.80 22.91
N VAL A 696 -26.79 20.12 22.90
CA VAL A 696 -28.06 20.80 22.65
C VAL A 696 -27.87 21.85 21.56
N LYS A 697 -28.58 21.69 20.43
CA LYS A 697 -28.61 22.68 19.36
C LYS A 697 -29.83 23.58 19.53
N TRP A 698 -29.59 24.87 19.66
CA TRP A 698 -30.59 25.93 19.60
C TRP A 698 -30.66 26.49 18.17
N PHE A 699 -31.60 27.40 17.92
CA PHE A 699 -31.76 28.03 16.61
C PHE A 699 -30.52 28.85 16.20
N ASP A 700 -29.95 29.62 17.13
CA ASP A 700 -28.85 30.57 16.91
C ASP A 700 -27.49 30.12 17.48
N SER A 701 -27.49 29.10 18.34
CA SER A 701 -26.38 28.77 19.24
C SER A 701 -26.37 27.27 19.57
N GLU A 702 -25.36 26.79 20.30
CA GLU A 702 -25.30 25.42 20.79
C GLU A 702 -24.59 25.36 22.14
N ASP A 703 -24.96 24.38 22.96
CA ASP A 703 -24.33 24.07 24.25
C ASP A 703 -23.93 22.59 24.27
N SER A 704 -22.81 22.27 24.93
CA SER A 704 -22.35 20.88 25.07
C SER A 704 -21.62 20.65 26.40
N MET A 705 -21.63 19.41 26.87
CA MET A 705 -20.91 18.99 28.08
C MET A 705 -20.67 17.49 28.09
N SER A 706 -19.54 17.05 28.65
CA SER A 706 -19.25 15.64 28.92
C SER A 706 -19.40 15.31 30.41
N TYR A 707 -19.61 14.03 30.71
CA TYR A 707 -19.20 13.41 31.97
C TYR A 707 -18.01 12.52 31.67
N ASP A 708 -16.97 12.60 32.51
CA ASP A 708 -15.75 11.83 32.36
C ASP A 708 -15.62 10.88 33.57
N LYS A 709 -15.05 9.69 33.34
CA LYS A 709 -14.89 8.63 34.36
C LYS A 709 -16.22 8.15 34.97
N ILE A 710 -17.24 7.96 34.13
CA ILE A 710 -18.52 7.39 34.55
C ILE A 710 -18.69 5.95 34.05
N ASN A 711 -19.18 5.09 34.94
CA ASN A 711 -19.31 3.66 34.69
C ASN A 711 -20.77 3.22 34.82
N HIS A 712 -21.36 2.79 33.70
CA HIS A 712 -22.67 2.15 33.67
C HIS A 712 -22.53 0.63 33.70
N TYR A 713 -23.42 -0.02 34.44
CA TYR A 713 -23.60 -1.46 34.41
C TYR A 713 -24.00 -1.92 33.02
N LEU A 714 -23.55 -3.11 32.65
CA LEU A 714 -23.74 -3.61 31.30
C LEU A 714 -25.04 -4.44 31.24
N THR A 715 -26.00 -3.98 30.43
CA THR A 715 -27.32 -4.61 30.24
C THR A 715 -27.54 -4.95 28.77
N PRO A 716 -28.31 -6.00 28.44
CA PRO A 716 -28.80 -6.22 27.08
C PRO A 716 -30.14 -5.54 26.83
N GLU A 717 -30.80 -4.99 27.86
CA GLU A 717 -32.15 -4.41 27.79
C GLU A 717 -32.27 -3.06 28.53
N PHE A 718 -32.91 -2.10 27.88
CA PHE A 718 -33.28 -0.79 28.41
C PHE A 718 -34.80 -0.59 28.37
N GLN A 719 -35.34 0.19 29.30
CA GLN A 719 -36.67 0.80 29.17
C GLN A 719 -36.49 2.28 28.82
N VAL A 720 -37.23 2.75 27.81
CA VAL A 720 -37.18 4.15 27.37
C VAL A 720 -38.58 4.78 27.40
N TRP A 721 -38.66 5.96 28.01
CA TRP A 721 -39.82 6.85 28.04
C TRP A 721 -39.47 8.17 27.34
N VAL A 722 -40.42 8.72 26.57
CA VAL A 722 -40.29 10.04 25.92
C VAL A 722 -41.53 10.87 26.19
N GLY A 723 -41.32 12.12 26.60
CA GLY A 723 -42.35 13.11 26.90
C GLY A 723 -42.97 13.01 28.28
N ARG A 724 -42.81 11.89 29.02
CA ARG A 724 -43.18 11.70 30.44
C ARG A 724 -42.68 10.33 30.95
N ASP A 725 -42.26 10.22 32.21
CA ASP A 725 -41.97 8.94 32.91
C ASP A 725 -43.06 8.58 33.94
N GLU A 726 -42.86 7.55 34.78
CA GLU A 726 -43.87 7.13 35.78
C GLU A 726 -43.94 8.01 37.04
N ALA A 727 -42.90 8.82 37.32
CA ALA A 727 -42.78 9.57 38.57
C ALA A 727 -42.99 11.09 38.42
N TYR A 728 -42.71 11.65 37.25
CA TYR A 728 -42.73 13.08 36.99
C TYR A 728 -43.80 13.46 35.94
N VAL A 729 -44.26 14.71 36.00
CA VAL A 729 -45.12 15.29 34.94
C VAL A 729 -44.32 15.45 33.65
N GLY A 730 -45.01 15.42 32.51
CA GLY A 730 -44.39 15.38 31.19
C GLY A 730 -43.98 16.73 30.62
N LEU A 731 -43.30 16.68 29.47
CA LEU A 731 -43.05 17.84 28.63
C LEU A 731 -44.38 18.44 28.14
N ASN A 732 -44.59 19.73 28.38
CA ASN A 732 -45.68 20.49 27.78
C ASN A 732 -45.19 21.19 26.51
N GLY A 733 -45.69 20.81 25.32
CA GLY A 733 -45.24 21.40 24.06
C GLY A 733 -45.29 20.45 22.87
N ARG A 734 -44.19 20.34 22.12
CA ARG A 734 -44.07 19.48 20.92
C ARG A 734 -42.80 18.65 20.96
N ILE A 735 -42.86 17.48 20.33
CA ILE A 735 -41.76 16.53 20.18
C ILE A 735 -41.76 16.02 18.74
N ALA A 736 -40.59 15.83 18.14
CA ALA A 736 -40.46 15.30 16.78
C ALA A 736 -39.16 14.51 16.60
N TYR A 737 -39.19 13.50 15.74
CA TYR A 737 -38.02 12.76 15.28
C TYR A 737 -37.08 12.30 16.41
N VAL A 738 -37.59 11.48 17.33
CA VAL A 738 -36.83 10.95 18.48
C VAL A 738 -36.42 9.51 18.24
N ASN A 739 -35.13 9.23 18.38
CA ASN A 739 -34.52 7.90 18.26
C ASN A 739 -33.76 7.52 19.53
N PHE A 740 -33.75 6.21 19.83
CA PHE A 740 -32.77 5.59 20.71
C PHE A 740 -31.86 4.69 19.87
N ASN A 741 -30.55 4.84 20.03
CA ASN A 741 -29.52 4.10 19.31
C ASN A 741 -28.71 3.29 20.31
N ALA A 742 -28.39 2.04 19.99
CA ALA A 742 -27.53 1.19 20.81
C ALA A 742 -26.64 0.29 19.96
N GLY A 743 -25.37 0.14 20.34
CA GLY A 743 -24.34 -0.52 19.53
C GLY A 743 -23.32 0.46 18.95
N GLU A 744 -22.33 -0.06 18.24
CA GLU A 744 -21.17 0.70 17.73
C GLU A 744 -21.60 1.89 16.85
N GLY A 745 -21.13 3.09 17.20
CA GLY A 745 -21.48 4.33 16.49
C GLY A 745 -22.74 5.02 17.02
N ALA A 746 -23.36 4.50 18.08
CA ALA A 746 -24.39 5.25 18.82
C ALA A 746 -23.80 6.42 19.61
N TYR A 747 -22.53 6.34 20.02
CA TYR A 747 -21.82 7.43 20.68
C TYR A 747 -21.07 8.33 19.68
N VAL A 748 -21.25 9.64 19.83
CA VAL A 748 -20.66 10.69 18.99
C VAL A 748 -19.98 11.75 19.84
N LYS A 749 -18.80 12.16 19.37
CA LYS A 749 -17.97 13.24 19.93
C LYS A 749 -17.97 14.43 18.97
N ASN A 750 -17.94 15.66 19.50
CA ASN A 750 -17.81 16.91 18.72
C ASN A 750 -18.96 17.24 17.74
N SER A 751 -20.22 17.01 18.15
CA SER A 751 -21.41 17.55 17.45
C SER A 751 -21.64 17.07 16.00
N LYS A 752 -21.02 15.97 15.58
CA LYS A 752 -21.11 15.43 14.21
C LYS A 752 -22.25 14.42 14.06
N PHE A 753 -23.45 14.92 13.74
CA PHE A 753 -24.65 14.10 13.54
C PHE A 753 -24.91 13.76 12.05
N ASP A 754 -23.91 13.91 11.19
CA ASP A 754 -23.92 13.73 9.74
C ASP A 754 -23.89 12.25 9.29
N HIS A 755 -24.48 11.34 10.06
CA HIS A 755 -24.57 9.93 9.70
C HIS A 755 -25.40 9.74 8.40
N PRO A 756 -24.96 8.92 7.42
CA PRO A 756 -25.64 8.79 6.13
C PRO A 756 -27.13 8.37 6.19
N GLN A 757 -27.52 7.68 7.26
CA GLN A 757 -28.91 7.25 7.51
C GLN A 757 -29.68 8.17 8.48
N ASP A 758 -29.08 9.27 8.93
CA ASP A 758 -29.64 10.22 9.92
C ASP A 758 -30.20 9.50 11.17
N ILE A 759 -29.41 8.59 11.75
CA ILE A 759 -29.77 7.77 12.92
C ILE A 759 -30.10 8.59 14.17
N PHE A 760 -29.60 9.83 14.23
CA PHE A 760 -29.89 10.78 15.30
C PHE A 760 -31.08 11.70 14.99
N LYS A 761 -31.61 11.64 13.76
CA LYS A 761 -32.69 12.49 13.22
C LYS A 761 -32.40 13.99 13.24
N TYR A 762 -31.13 14.35 13.16
CA TYR A 762 -30.70 15.75 13.15
C TYR A 762 -31.06 16.42 11.83
N ASN A 763 -30.73 15.79 10.70
CA ASN A 763 -30.89 16.39 9.37
C ASN A 763 -32.37 16.48 8.96
N VAL A 764 -33.17 15.45 9.25
CA VAL A 764 -34.62 15.45 8.94
C VAL A 764 -35.37 16.49 9.78
N GLY A 765 -34.98 16.71 11.04
CA GLY A 765 -35.56 17.75 11.87
C GLY A 765 -35.19 19.15 11.37
N GLN A 766 -33.92 19.40 11.05
CA GLN A 766 -33.51 20.66 10.41
C GLN A 766 -34.29 20.94 9.11
N ALA A 767 -34.48 19.93 8.26
CA ALA A 767 -35.14 20.09 6.97
C ALA A 767 -36.67 20.23 7.02
N LYS A 768 -37.33 19.80 8.12
CA LYS A 768 -38.81 19.74 8.23
C LYS A 768 -39.41 20.63 9.31
N LEU A 769 -38.66 20.98 10.37
CA LEU A 769 -39.18 21.78 11.50
C LEU A 769 -38.93 23.29 11.34
N PHE A 770 -38.06 23.67 10.42
CA PHE A 770 -37.73 25.06 10.09
C PHE A 770 -38.18 25.34 8.65
N GLU A 771 -38.90 26.44 8.45
CA GLU A 771 -39.36 26.82 7.11
C GLU A 771 -38.17 27.15 6.22
N LYS A 772 -38.12 26.55 5.02
CA LYS A 772 -37.14 26.95 4.00
C LYS A 772 -37.41 28.39 3.59
N GLN A 773 -36.45 29.28 3.83
CA GLN A 773 -36.43 30.58 3.15
C GLN A 773 -36.65 30.35 1.66
N GLN A 774 -37.61 31.07 1.08
CA GLN A 774 -37.94 30.94 -0.32
C GLN A 774 -36.70 31.34 -1.14
N GLU A 775 -36.25 30.42 -2.00
CA GLU A 775 -34.93 30.52 -2.61
C GLU A 775 -34.90 31.67 -3.64
N VAL A 776 -34.30 32.81 -3.29
CA VAL A 776 -34.18 33.99 -4.17
C VAL A 776 -33.59 33.55 -5.52
N LYS A 777 -34.34 33.75 -6.60
CA LYS A 777 -33.93 33.45 -7.98
C LYS A 777 -33.80 34.78 -8.73
N PRO A 778 -32.80 34.93 -9.60
CA PRO A 778 -32.84 35.95 -10.64
C PRO A 778 -34.12 35.78 -11.47
N GLY A 779 -34.81 36.88 -11.79
CA GLY A 779 -35.83 36.89 -12.83
C GLY A 779 -35.19 36.87 -14.22
N GLN A 780 -35.66 37.72 -15.13
CA GLN A 780 -35.15 37.70 -16.50
C GLN A 780 -33.71 38.25 -16.57
N VAL A 781 -32.74 37.36 -16.78
CA VAL A 781 -31.32 37.71 -16.97
C VAL A 781 -31.07 38.12 -18.41
N ASN A 782 -30.70 39.37 -18.66
CA ASN A 782 -30.07 39.78 -19.91
C ASN A 782 -28.59 39.36 -19.91
N LYS A 783 -28.25 38.38 -20.73
CA LYS A 783 -26.90 37.80 -20.82
C LYS A 783 -25.96 38.54 -21.78
N ASP A 784 -26.47 39.48 -22.56
CA ASP A 784 -25.69 40.17 -23.59
C ASP A 784 -24.53 40.99 -22.97
N GLN A 785 -23.51 41.29 -23.78
CA GLN A 785 -22.48 42.27 -23.40
C GLN A 785 -22.90 43.66 -23.90
N LEU A 786 -23.31 44.51 -22.96
CA LEU A 786 -23.83 45.83 -23.25
C LEU A 786 -22.72 46.88 -23.12
N LEU A 787 -22.36 47.50 -24.23
CA LEU A 787 -21.31 48.52 -24.30
C LEU A 787 -21.87 49.89 -23.91
N SER A 788 -21.19 50.59 -23.00
CA SER A 788 -21.52 51.95 -22.57
C SER A 788 -20.30 52.86 -22.76
N ALA A 789 -20.47 53.95 -23.52
CA ALA A 789 -19.45 54.99 -23.72
C ALA A 789 -19.74 56.25 -22.87
N THR A 790 -18.71 57.05 -22.57
CA THR A 790 -18.89 58.27 -21.74
C THR A 790 -19.77 59.31 -22.41
N SER A 791 -19.67 59.39 -23.73
CA SER A 791 -20.39 60.30 -24.62
C SER A 791 -21.78 59.81 -25.07
N GLN A 792 -22.21 58.63 -24.63
CA GLN A 792 -23.44 57.99 -25.13
C GLN A 792 -24.72 58.64 -24.58
N ASP A 793 -25.52 59.27 -25.45
CA ASP A 793 -26.76 59.98 -25.08
C ASP A 793 -27.93 59.09 -24.64
N LYS A 794 -27.92 57.78 -24.95
CA LYS A 794 -29.01 56.84 -24.61
C LYS A 794 -28.53 55.75 -23.64
N PRO A 795 -29.32 55.36 -22.63
CA PRO A 795 -28.98 54.24 -21.75
C PRO A 795 -28.91 52.92 -22.52
N VAL A 796 -28.16 51.95 -21.98
CA VAL A 796 -28.05 50.60 -22.56
C VAL A 796 -29.21 49.69 -22.16
N ILE A 797 -29.84 49.95 -21.01
CA ILE A 797 -31.14 49.38 -20.64
C ILE A 797 -32.02 50.51 -20.10
N ASP A 798 -33.29 50.50 -20.55
CA ASP A 798 -34.36 51.36 -20.06
C ASP A 798 -35.64 50.51 -19.97
N GLN A 799 -35.98 50.08 -18.76
CA GLN A 799 -37.07 49.14 -18.48
C GLN A 799 -37.98 49.71 -17.41
N ASN A 800 -39.26 49.32 -17.39
CA ASN A 800 -40.17 49.74 -16.34
C ASN A 800 -41.22 48.68 -15.99
N VAL A 801 -41.71 48.75 -14.75
CA VAL A 801 -42.78 47.89 -14.21
C VAL A 801 -43.87 48.80 -13.64
N LYS A 802 -45.13 48.52 -13.98
CA LYS A 802 -46.36 49.16 -13.44
C LYS A 802 -47.18 48.09 -12.72
N SER A 803 -47.74 48.40 -11.56
CA SER A 803 -48.54 47.49 -10.72
C SER A 803 -49.74 48.22 -10.11
N ASP A 804 -50.87 47.53 -9.96
CA ASP A 804 -52.06 48.08 -9.28
C ASP A 804 -51.85 48.18 -7.76
N ASN A 805 -51.00 47.31 -7.21
CA ASN A 805 -50.58 47.29 -5.79
C ASN A 805 -49.21 47.93 -5.60
N ASN A 806 -48.90 48.33 -4.35
CA ASN A 806 -47.54 48.79 -4.00
C ASN A 806 -46.51 47.67 -4.24
N LEU A 807 -45.35 48.07 -4.75
CA LEU A 807 -44.21 47.19 -5.03
C LEU A 807 -43.37 47.04 -3.76
N GLU A 808 -43.72 46.05 -2.95
CA GLU A 808 -43.10 45.82 -1.62
C GLU A 808 -41.59 45.49 -1.68
N GLU A 809 -41.11 44.89 -2.78
CA GLU A 809 -39.69 44.64 -3.01
C GLU A 809 -39.31 44.90 -4.48
N TYR A 810 -38.10 45.42 -4.69
CA TYR A 810 -37.51 45.60 -6.01
C TYR A 810 -35.99 45.71 -5.94
N GLY A 811 -35.31 45.33 -7.02
CA GLY A 811 -33.87 45.43 -7.11
C GLY A 811 -33.31 45.12 -8.49
N TYR A 812 -32.01 45.36 -8.65
CA TYR A 812 -31.27 45.03 -9.87
C TYR A 812 -29.90 44.42 -9.54
N GLY A 813 -29.40 43.61 -10.47
CA GLY A 813 -28.06 43.03 -10.45
C GLY A 813 -27.37 43.16 -11.79
N PHE A 814 -26.05 43.29 -11.80
CA PHE A 814 -25.25 43.17 -13.03
C PHE A 814 -23.77 43.00 -12.74
N TRP A 815 -23.08 42.34 -13.66
CA TRP A 815 -21.63 42.46 -13.79
C TRP A 815 -21.28 43.69 -14.62
N LEU A 816 -20.31 44.48 -14.15
CA LEU A 816 -19.74 45.60 -14.88
C LEU A 816 -18.21 45.51 -14.97
N ARG A 817 -17.62 46.13 -16.00
CA ARG A 817 -16.17 46.28 -16.13
C ARG A 817 -15.79 47.60 -16.78
N TYR A 818 -15.11 48.44 -16.01
CA TYR A 818 -14.62 49.73 -16.49
C TYR A 818 -13.37 49.55 -17.36
N LEU A 819 -13.28 50.30 -18.46
CA LEU A 819 -12.20 50.19 -19.44
C LEU A 819 -11.76 51.59 -19.92
N THR A 820 -10.46 51.90 -19.91
CA THR A 820 -9.91 53.20 -20.35
C THR A 820 -9.70 53.31 -21.86
N ALA A 821 -9.72 52.18 -22.59
CA ALA A 821 -9.43 52.13 -24.02
C ALA A 821 -10.61 51.65 -24.88
N PHE A 822 -11.77 51.37 -24.27
CA PHE A 822 -12.93 50.80 -24.94
C PHE A 822 -14.20 51.02 -24.09
N PRO A 823 -15.41 51.15 -24.67
CA PRO A 823 -15.66 51.37 -26.10
C PRO A 823 -15.09 52.72 -26.58
N GLU A 824 -15.06 53.74 -25.70
CA GLU A 824 -14.42 55.03 -25.99
C GLU A 824 -12.98 55.08 -25.46
N ARG A 825 -12.07 55.72 -26.22
CA ARG A 825 -10.65 55.85 -25.87
C ARG A 825 -10.41 57.10 -25.04
N MET A 826 -10.34 56.95 -23.71
CA MET A 826 -10.16 58.06 -22.77
C MET A 826 -8.67 58.44 -22.65
N LEU A 827 -8.16 59.30 -23.55
CA LEU A 827 -6.74 59.71 -23.58
C LEU A 827 -6.26 60.37 -22.27
N GLY A 828 -7.12 61.12 -21.58
CA GLY A 828 -6.82 61.71 -20.26
C GLY A 828 -7.23 60.85 -19.05
N GLY A 829 -7.73 59.63 -19.27
CA GLY A 829 -8.34 58.81 -18.21
C GLY A 829 -9.60 59.45 -17.60
N LYS A 830 -9.99 59.00 -16.40
CA LYS A 830 -11.12 59.57 -15.64
C LYS A 830 -10.82 61.00 -15.20
N ASN A 831 -11.53 61.97 -15.76
CA ASN A 831 -11.39 63.40 -15.48
C ASN A 831 -12.63 64.05 -14.85
N GLN A 832 -13.76 63.35 -14.77
CA GLN A 832 -14.99 63.83 -14.10
C GLN A 832 -15.13 63.24 -12.68
N PRO A 833 -15.81 63.93 -11.74
CA PRO A 833 -15.95 63.47 -10.37
C PRO A 833 -16.81 62.21 -10.26
N TRP A 834 -17.90 62.13 -11.03
CA TRP A 834 -18.84 61.01 -11.06
C TRP A 834 -19.20 60.64 -12.49
N TYR A 835 -19.29 59.33 -12.76
CA TYR A 835 -19.82 58.75 -13.99
C TYR A 835 -21.08 57.95 -13.64
N PHE A 836 -22.17 58.12 -14.40
CA PHE A 836 -23.43 57.45 -14.12
C PHE A 836 -23.34 55.94 -14.43
N VAL A 837 -23.84 55.10 -13.52
CA VAL A 837 -23.87 53.64 -13.68
C VAL A 837 -25.30 53.16 -13.86
N ALA A 838 -26.15 53.29 -12.83
CA ALA A 838 -27.52 52.79 -12.85
C ALA A 838 -28.46 53.53 -11.90
N ARG A 839 -29.78 53.46 -12.14
CA ARG A 839 -30.80 53.81 -11.14
C ARG A 839 -32.12 53.07 -11.30
N ILE A 840 -32.88 52.99 -10.21
CA ILE A 840 -34.34 52.90 -10.22
C ILE A 840 -34.93 54.25 -9.78
N ALA A 841 -35.93 54.73 -10.52
CA ALA A 841 -36.80 55.86 -10.16
C ALA A 841 -38.28 55.45 -10.19
N ASN A 842 -39.16 56.12 -9.43
CA ASN A 842 -40.62 55.94 -9.49
C ASN A 842 -41.36 57.03 -10.28
N GLN A 843 -40.65 57.81 -11.09
CA GLN A 843 -41.22 58.85 -11.95
C GLN A 843 -40.85 58.58 -13.40
N GLU A 844 -41.83 58.69 -14.31
CA GLU A 844 -41.62 58.44 -15.74
C GLU A 844 -40.68 59.51 -16.33
N ASN A 845 -40.89 60.78 -15.97
CA ASN A 845 -39.97 61.88 -16.20
C ASN A 845 -39.19 62.18 -14.90
N TYR A 846 -38.11 61.45 -14.65
CA TYR A 846 -37.22 61.67 -13.51
C TYR A 846 -36.31 62.89 -13.72
N ASP A 847 -35.85 63.51 -12.63
CA ASP A 847 -34.88 64.62 -12.64
C ASP A 847 -33.53 64.12 -12.09
N ASN A 848 -33.18 64.48 -10.86
CA ASN A 848 -31.96 64.03 -10.19
C ASN A 848 -32.14 63.94 -8.68
N ILE A 849 -32.83 64.89 -8.04
CA ILE A 849 -32.87 64.97 -6.55
C ILE A 849 -34.28 64.98 -5.94
N ARG A 850 -35.36 64.86 -6.73
CA ARG A 850 -36.71 64.81 -6.15
C ARG A 850 -36.96 63.47 -5.48
N MET A 851 -37.87 63.44 -4.51
CA MET A 851 -38.27 62.21 -3.85
C MET A 851 -38.73 61.18 -4.89
N GLY A 852 -38.11 59.99 -4.87
CA GLY A 852 -38.38 58.93 -5.84
C GLY A 852 -37.60 58.98 -7.17
N ASP A 853 -36.84 60.05 -7.49
CA ASP A 853 -35.90 60.05 -8.63
C ASP A 853 -34.69 59.10 -8.41
N ARG A 854 -34.41 58.78 -7.14
CA ARG A 854 -33.30 57.92 -6.68
C ARG A 854 -33.79 56.90 -5.65
N LEU A 855 -34.64 55.96 -6.06
CA LEU A 855 -35.00 54.86 -5.16
C LEU A 855 -33.79 53.96 -4.87
N LEU A 856 -33.05 53.58 -5.91
CA LEU A 856 -31.81 52.79 -5.81
C LEU A 856 -30.85 53.23 -6.92
N ALA A 857 -29.91 54.14 -6.65
CA ALA A 857 -29.02 54.74 -7.67
C ALA A 857 -27.53 54.59 -7.35
N ILE A 858 -26.71 54.46 -8.40
CA ILE A 858 -25.26 54.23 -8.31
C ILE A 858 -24.49 55.10 -9.33
N TRP A 859 -23.42 55.74 -8.85
CA TRP A 859 -22.39 56.41 -9.65
C TRP A 859 -20.99 55.85 -9.35
N GLN A 860 -20.10 55.91 -10.34
CA GLN A 860 -18.69 55.53 -10.17
C GLN A 860 -17.82 56.78 -9.95
N GLY A 861 -17.36 56.96 -8.71
CA GLY A 861 -16.45 58.04 -8.32
C GLY A 861 -14.98 57.79 -8.65
N GLN A 862 -14.09 58.61 -8.09
CA GLN A 862 -12.66 58.36 -8.08
C GLN A 862 -12.30 57.42 -6.92
N GLY A 863 -12.17 56.13 -7.19
CA GLY A 863 -11.84 55.15 -6.14
C GLY A 863 -13.02 54.72 -5.27
N TYR A 864 -14.26 54.74 -5.78
CA TYR A 864 -15.44 54.20 -5.08
C TYR A 864 -16.63 54.02 -6.02
N TYR A 865 -17.61 53.23 -5.58
CA TYR A 865 -18.99 53.30 -6.06
C TYR A 865 -19.84 53.99 -4.99
N HIS A 866 -20.66 54.95 -5.41
CA HIS A 866 -21.52 55.75 -4.56
C HIS A 866 -22.95 55.22 -4.67
N TYR A 867 -23.43 54.56 -3.61
CA TYR A 867 -24.79 54.05 -3.51
C TYR A 867 -25.68 55.11 -2.85
N THR A 868 -26.84 55.41 -3.44
CA THR A 868 -27.82 56.32 -2.84
C THR A 868 -29.24 55.76 -2.96
N THR A 869 -30.02 55.96 -1.90
CA THR A 869 -31.46 55.76 -1.83
C THR A 869 -32.13 57.05 -1.32
N CYS A 870 -33.45 57.15 -1.47
CA CYS A 870 -34.25 58.25 -0.96
C CYS A 870 -34.35 58.20 0.58
N ASN A 871 -33.90 59.29 1.22
CA ASN A 871 -33.78 59.52 2.67
C ASN A 871 -32.48 59.06 3.37
N ALA A 872 -31.39 59.75 2.99
CA ALA A 872 -30.45 60.38 3.94
C ALA A 872 -29.45 59.57 4.79
N VAL A 873 -28.65 58.68 4.20
CA VAL A 873 -27.23 58.50 4.61
C VAL A 873 -26.33 58.28 3.38
N ASN A 874 -25.25 59.05 3.27
CA ASN A 874 -24.22 58.89 2.22
C ASN A 874 -23.14 57.88 2.67
N GLU A 875 -23.29 56.59 2.34
CA GLU A 875 -22.21 55.60 2.53
C GLU A 875 -21.35 55.46 1.26
N ASN A 876 -20.06 55.82 1.37
CA ASN A 876 -19.09 55.70 0.29
C ASN A 876 -18.28 54.40 0.43
N ALA A 877 -18.43 53.48 -0.53
CA ALA A 877 -17.62 52.26 -0.60
C ALA A 877 -16.22 52.56 -1.19
N ASN A 878 -15.33 53.16 -0.38
CA ASN A 878 -13.95 53.48 -0.76
C ASN A 878 -13.15 52.24 -1.16
N LEU A 879 -12.62 52.21 -2.40
CA LEU A 879 -11.85 51.10 -2.94
C LEU A 879 -11.00 51.48 -4.17
N ILE A 880 -9.76 51.00 -4.20
CA ILE A 880 -8.85 51.16 -5.34
C ILE A 880 -9.48 50.52 -6.59
N LEU A 881 -9.92 51.35 -7.54
CA LEU A 881 -10.50 50.88 -8.80
C LEU A 881 -9.43 50.09 -9.60
N LYS A 882 -9.65 48.79 -9.75
CA LYS A 882 -8.86 47.88 -10.61
C LYS A 882 -9.72 47.39 -11.78
N VAL A 883 -9.09 47.00 -12.89
CA VAL A 883 -9.77 46.70 -14.17
C VAL A 883 -10.39 45.28 -14.22
N PHE A 884 -11.07 44.88 -13.15
CA PHE A 884 -11.70 43.56 -13.02
C PHE A 884 -13.22 43.64 -13.21
N TRP A 885 -13.85 42.51 -13.52
CA TRP A 885 -15.29 42.36 -13.42
C TRP A 885 -15.74 42.61 -11.98
N THR A 886 -16.76 43.44 -11.80
CA THR A 886 -17.35 43.77 -10.50
C THR A 886 -18.83 43.47 -10.56
N TYR A 887 -19.33 42.62 -9.67
CA TYR A 887 -20.75 42.37 -9.55
C TYR A 887 -21.36 43.36 -8.57
N ILE A 888 -22.46 43.98 -8.97
CA ILE A 888 -23.28 44.85 -8.13
C ILE A 888 -24.67 44.23 -8.03
N TYR A 889 -25.23 44.28 -6.82
CA TYR A 889 -26.65 44.04 -6.57
C TYR A 889 -27.18 45.17 -5.69
N TYR A 890 -28.40 45.66 -5.93
CA TYR A 890 -29.03 46.66 -5.05
C TYR A 890 -30.53 46.38 -4.98
N SER A 891 -31.06 46.11 -3.78
CA SER A 891 -32.47 45.78 -3.56
C SER A 891 -33.06 46.46 -2.32
N TYR A 892 -34.37 46.69 -2.34
CA TYR A 892 -35.18 47.25 -1.25
C TYR A 892 -36.29 46.28 -0.81
N SER A 893 -36.65 46.32 0.47
CA SER A 893 -37.81 45.63 1.06
C SER A 893 -38.57 46.54 2.02
N GLU A 894 -39.85 46.78 1.72
CA GLU A 894 -40.79 47.56 2.52
C GLU A 894 -41.02 46.91 3.89
N ALA A 895 -41.27 45.60 3.92
CA ALA A 895 -41.52 44.82 5.14
C ALA A 895 -40.35 44.84 6.15
N LYS A 896 -39.14 45.18 5.69
CA LYS A 896 -37.94 45.35 6.54
C LYS A 896 -37.51 46.80 6.69
N SER A 897 -38.14 47.74 5.98
CA SER A 897 -37.72 49.15 5.84
C SER A 897 -36.21 49.27 5.61
N ARG A 898 -35.73 48.59 4.56
CA ARG A 898 -34.29 48.51 4.28
C ARG A 898 -33.97 48.40 2.80
N ALA A 899 -32.94 49.13 2.36
CA ALA A 899 -32.23 48.90 1.11
C ALA A 899 -30.83 48.34 1.40
N ILE A 900 -30.39 47.33 0.65
CA ILE A 900 -29.03 46.78 0.74
C ILE A 900 -28.38 46.72 -0.63
N GLY A 901 -27.26 47.43 -0.75
CA GLY A 901 -26.34 47.31 -1.87
C GLY A 901 -25.26 46.27 -1.56
N PHE A 902 -24.92 45.43 -2.52
CA PHE A 902 -23.77 44.54 -2.43
C PHE A 902 -22.80 44.78 -3.58
N ILE A 903 -21.52 44.51 -3.31
CA ILE A 903 -20.45 44.57 -4.29
C ILE A 903 -19.45 43.42 -4.10
N LYS A 904 -19.12 42.73 -5.19
CA LYS A 904 -18.12 41.65 -5.26
C LYS A 904 -17.10 41.96 -6.35
N TYR A 905 -15.82 41.93 -6.02
CA TYR A 905 -14.73 42.22 -6.96
C TYR A 905 -14.10 40.94 -7.49
N GLY A 906 -14.29 40.66 -8.78
CA GLY A 906 -13.69 39.52 -9.49
C GLY A 906 -13.87 38.19 -8.75
N SER A 907 -12.75 37.50 -8.53
CA SER A 907 -12.66 36.23 -7.81
C SER A 907 -12.43 36.38 -6.30
N GLU A 908 -12.57 37.57 -5.71
CA GLU A 908 -12.55 37.72 -4.25
C GLU A 908 -13.83 37.08 -3.66
N ASP A 909 -13.69 36.24 -2.64
CA ASP A 909 -14.82 35.65 -1.90
C ASP A 909 -15.52 36.68 -1.00
N THR A 910 -14.88 37.83 -0.77
CA THR A 910 -15.35 38.90 0.10
C THR A 910 -16.41 39.74 -0.60
N ILE A 911 -17.68 39.47 -0.27
CA ILE A 911 -18.80 40.33 -0.63
C ILE A 911 -18.89 41.45 0.40
N LYS A 912 -18.89 42.71 -0.06
CA LYS A 912 -19.17 43.86 0.81
C LYS A 912 -20.64 44.23 0.70
N ALA A 913 -21.27 44.57 1.83
CA ALA A 913 -22.64 45.05 1.91
C ALA A 913 -22.65 46.51 2.39
N ILE A 914 -23.52 47.32 1.80
CA ILE A 914 -23.85 48.70 2.14
C ILE A 914 -25.32 48.67 2.56
N ARG A 915 -25.65 49.11 3.78
CA ARG A 915 -27.00 48.96 4.36
C ARG A 915 -27.59 50.33 4.64
N HIS A 916 -28.81 50.55 4.17
CA HIS A 916 -29.59 51.73 4.49
C HIS A 916 -30.89 51.25 5.15
N ASP A 917 -31.05 51.47 6.44
CA ASP A 917 -32.36 51.35 7.10
C ASP A 917 -33.18 52.58 6.69
N VAL A 918 -34.20 52.37 5.85
CA VAL A 918 -34.85 53.42 5.06
C VAL A 918 -36.26 52.98 4.65
N THR A 919 -37.20 53.92 4.58
CA THR A 919 -38.55 53.68 4.05
C THR A 919 -38.71 54.47 2.76
N HIS A 920 -38.90 53.77 1.64
CA HIS A 920 -39.19 54.38 0.35
C HIS A 920 -40.68 54.80 0.29
N PRO A 921 -41.06 55.81 -0.51
CA PRO A 921 -42.46 56.18 -0.69
C PRO A 921 -43.26 55.05 -1.36
N ASP A 922 -44.58 54.99 -1.11
CA ASP A 922 -45.54 54.14 -1.81
C ASP A 922 -45.30 54.15 -3.32
N THR A 923 -44.86 53.01 -3.85
CA THR A 923 -44.32 52.92 -5.21
C THR A 923 -45.08 51.87 -5.99
N LYS A 924 -45.89 52.32 -6.97
CA LYS A 924 -46.64 51.46 -7.92
C LYS A 924 -45.99 51.37 -9.31
N TYR A 925 -44.94 52.15 -9.52
CA TYR A 925 -44.19 52.24 -10.77
C TYR A 925 -42.70 52.33 -10.47
N VAL A 926 -41.89 51.56 -11.19
CA VAL A 926 -40.43 51.67 -11.16
C VAL A 926 -39.87 51.66 -12.57
N ARG A 927 -38.87 52.51 -12.83
CA ARG A 927 -38.10 52.57 -14.07
C ARG A 927 -36.63 52.32 -13.77
N PHE A 928 -36.08 51.23 -14.31
CA PHE A 928 -34.68 50.87 -14.23
C PHE A 928 -33.91 51.37 -15.45
N ILE A 929 -32.77 52.00 -15.19
CA ILE A 929 -31.92 52.64 -16.20
C ILE A 929 -30.48 52.24 -15.94
N LEU A 930 -29.78 51.74 -16.97
CA LEU A 930 -28.38 51.32 -16.92
C LEU A 930 -27.57 51.99 -18.04
N GLY A 931 -26.39 52.52 -17.71
CA GLY A 931 -25.45 53.12 -18.66
C GLY A 931 -25.97 54.37 -19.39
N GLY A 932 -25.20 54.84 -20.37
CA GLY A 932 -25.44 56.13 -21.05
C GLY A 932 -25.22 57.34 -20.13
N ASN A 933 -25.39 58.55 -20.65
CA ASN A 933 -25.32 59.77 -19.85
C ASN A 933 -26.64 60.05 -19.12
N ASP A 934 -26.55 60.57 -17.90
CA ASP A 934 -27.71 60.85 -17.04
C ASP A 934 -28.35 62.19 -17.45
N ALA A 935 -29.17 62.16 -18.50
CA ALA A 935 -29.79 63.35 -19.10
C ALA A 935 -28.78 64.51 -19.31
N LYS A 936 -27.58 64.17 -19.80
CA LYS A 936 -26.42 65.07 -20.01
C LYS A 936 -25.81 65.71 -18.75
N ARG A 937 -26.21 65.31 -17.54
CA ARG A 937 -25.69 65.86 -16.26
C ARG A 937 -24.39 65.19 -15.82
N TYR A 938 -24.30 63.88 -15.99
CA TYR A 938 -23.10 63.09 -15.71
C TYR A 938 -22.73 62.27 -16.94
N PRO A 939 -21.43 62.15 -17.29
CA PRO A 939 -20.98 61.25 -18.34
C PRO A 939 -21.36 59.82 -18.01
N GLY A 940 -21.59 59.00 -19.04
CA GLY A 940 -21.86 57.59 -18.86
C GLY A 940 -20.65 56.81 -18.38
N PHE A 941 -20.87 55.69 -17.69
CA PHE A 941 -19.83 54.72 -17.40
C PHE A 941 -19.17 54.22 -18.70
N ASN A 942 -17.82 54.21 -18.75
CA ASN A 942 -17.07 53.67 -19.89
C ASN A 942 -16.70 52.21 -19.68
N GLY A 943 -17.33 51.30 -20.42
CA GLY A 943 -17.04 49.88 -20.31
C GLY A 943 -18.17 48.97 -20.75
N ILE A 944 -18.27 47.81 -20.09
CA ILE A 944 -19.16 46.70 -20.46
C ILE A 944 -20.03 46.32 -19.26
N PHE A 945 -21.30 46.03 -19.50
CA PHE A 945 -22.22 45.37 -18.57
C PHE A 945 -22.65 43.99 -19.10
N THR A 946 -22.98 43.04 -18.22
CA THR A 946 -23.57 41.73 -18.60
C THR A 946 -24.27 41.06 -17.42
N GLN A 947 -25.07 40.02 -17.69
CA GLN A 947 -25.92 39.30 -16.73
C GLN A 947 -26.79 40.28 -15.93
N VAL A 948 -27.43 41.22 -16.63
CA VAL A 948 -28.24 42.25 -16.01
C VAL A 948 -29.59 41.67 -15.61
N THR A 949 -29.98 41.89 -14.36
CA THR A 949 -31.27 41.49 -13.79
C THR A 949 -31.97 42.73 -13.23
N PHE A 950 -33.29 42.76 -13.34
CA PHE A 950 -34.14 43.78 -12.75
C PHE A 950 -35.52 43.18 -12.51
N ASP A 951 -35.99 43.21 -11.27
CA ASP A 951 -37.27 42.64 -10.86
C ASP A 951 -37.92 43.53 -9.78
N ALA A 952 -39.25 43.50 -9.72
CA ALA A 952 -40.06 44.26 -8.76
C ALA A 952 -41.23 43.40 -8.24
N VAL A 953 -40.89 42.31 -7.54
CA VAL A 953 -41.83 41.34 -6.95
C VAL A 953 -41.30 40.87 -5.60
N LYS A 954 -42.15 40.35 -4.70
CA LYS A 954 -41.69 39.79 -3.42
C LYS A 954 -40.73 38.62 -3.64
N GLY A 955 -39.70 38.52 -2.80
CA GLY A 955 -38.67 37.50 -2.87
C GLY A 955 -37.45 37.89 -3.69
N VAL A 956 -37.29 39.17 -4.03
CA VAL A 956 -36.08 39.72 -4.68
C VAL A 956 -35.12 40.35 -3.67
N PHE A 957 -35.57 40.69 -2.47
CA PHE A 957 -34.69 41.29 -1.47
C PHE A 957 -33.67 40.28 -0.92
N ILE A 958 -32.40 40.69 -0.91
CA ILE A 958 -31.28 39.90 -0.36
C ILE A 958 -30.77 40.60 0.92
N ASP A 959 -30.74 39.88 2.05
CA ASP A 959 -30.39 40.43 3.37
C ASP A 959 -28.95 40.10 3.79
N THR A 960 -28.42 38.96 3.30
CA THR A 960 -27.11 38.43 3.67
C THR A 960 -26.20 38.14 2.47
N ALA A 961 -24.88 38.15 2.72
CA ALA A 961 -23.89 37.81 1.71
C ALA A 961 -24.02 36.36 1.20
N ASP A 962 -24.50 35.42 2.02
CA ASP A 962 -24.67 34.02 1.62
C ASP A 962 -25.92 33.81 0.76
N GLN A 963 -27.00 34.56 1.00
CA GLN A 963 -28.11 34.65 0.07
C GLN A 963 -27.65 35.23 -1.29
N LEU A 964 -26.75 36.23 -1.29
CA LEU A 964 -26.15 36.72 -2.52
C LEU A 964 -25.29 35.68 -3.23
N LYS A 965 -24.47 34.88 -2.51
CA LYS A 965 -23.73 33.76 -3.12
C LYS A 965 -24.69 32.77 -3.79
N GLY A 966 -25.77 32.40 -3.11
CA GLY A 966 -26.82 31.53 -3.66
C GLY A 966 -27.51 32.09 -4.91
N TYR A 967 -27.72 33.42 -4.95
CA TYR A 967 -28.23 34.13 -6.12
C TYR A 967 -27.20 34.14 -7.28
N MET A 968 -25.95 34.51 -6.98
CA MET A 968 -24.86 34.62 -7.97
C MET A 968 -24.48 33.27 -8.58
N ASN A 969 -24.62 32.15 -7.85
CA ASN A 969 -24.39 30.80 -8.38
C ASN A 969 -25.35 30.42 -9.52
N LYS A 970 -26.43 31.19 -9.74
CA LYS A 970 -27.39 31.02 -10.84
C LYS A 970 -27.09 31.93 -12.04
N LEU A 971 -26.12 32.82 -11.92
CA LEU A 971 -25.63 33.71 -12.97
C LEU A 971 -24.32 33.15 -13.54
N GLU A 972 -24.06 33.41 -14.82
CA GLU A 972 -22.78 33.04 -15.40
C GLU A 972 -21.71 34.03 -14.93
N ASN A 973 -20.57 33.53 -14.45
CA ASN A 973 -19.41 34.38 -14.18
C ASN A 973 -18.88 34.94 -15.51
N PRO A 974 -18.75 36.27 -15.67
CA PRO A 974 -18.34 36.86 -16.92
C PRO A 974 -16.87 36.53 -17.17
N THR A 975 -16.61 35.78 -18.23
CA THR A 975 -15.24 35.50 -18.64
C THR A 975 -14.66 36.74 -19.30
N ILE A 976 -13.41 37.08 -18.97
CA ILE A 976 -12.60 37.84 -19.93
C ILE A 976 -12.27 36.82 -21.00
N GLY A 977 -12.71 37.04 -22.24
CA GLY A 977 -12.44 36.13 -23.34
C GLY A 977 -10.93 35.90 -23.49
N GLN A 978 -10.44 34.77 -22.97
CA GLN A 978 -9.11 34.27 -23.31
C GLN A 978 -9.19 33.92 -24.79
N VAL A 979 -8.63 34.78 -25.63
CA VAL A 979 -8.42 34.47 -27.04
C VAL A 979 -7.38 33.36 -27.06
N ASP A 980 -7.67 32.25 -27.74
CA ASP A 980 -6.63 31.29 -28.12
C ASP A 980 -5.57 32.00 -28.97
N LEU A 981 -4.39 31.39 -29.11
CA LEU A 981 -3.28 31.99 -29.84
C LEU A 981 -3.66 32.25 -31.32
N GLN A 982 -3.82 33.52 -31.67
CA GLN A 982 -4.07 33.99 -33.03
C GLN A 982 -2.77 34.59 -33.59
N THR A 983 -2.28 34.00 -34.68
CA THR A 983 -1.02 34.35 -35.33
C THR A 983 -1.27 35.06 -36.66
N TYR A 984 -0.93 36.34 -36.72
CA TYR A 984 -0.97 37.18 -37.91
C TYR A 984 0.42 37.18 -38.57
N ARG A 985 0.56 36.42 -39.65
CA ARG A 985 1.82 36.30 -40.40
C ARG A 985 2.02 37.55 -41.28
N LEU A 986 2.87 38.45 -40.82
CA LEU A 986 3.22 39.70 -41.52
C LEU A 986 4.17 39.43 -42.70
N VAL A 987 5.06 38.43 -42.56
CA VAL A 987 6.04 38.02 -43.57
C VAL A 987 6.25 36.51 -43.49
N THR A 988 6.12 35.79 -44.60
CA THR A 988 6.16 34.31 -44.62
C THR A 988 7.43 33.70 -45.21
N ASN A 989 8.23 34.46 -45.95
CA ASN A 989 9.48 34.04 -46.59
C ASN A 989 10.53 35.16 -46.48
N GLU A 990 11.77 34.91 -46.91
CA GLU A 990 12.80 35.94 -47.05
C GLU A 990 12.39 37.01 -48.07
N GLN A 991 12.41 38.28 -47.67
CA GLN A 991 12.26 39.44 -48.55
C GLN A 991 13.25 40.55 -48.20
N TYR A 992 13.63 41.37 -49.17
CA TYR A 992 14.48 42.55 -48.99
C TYR A 992 13.64 43.82 -48.87
N ARG A 993 14.11 44.80 -48.09
CA ARG A 993 13.49 46.13 -47.92
C ARG A 993 14.53 47.24 -47.90
N GLU A 994 14.13 48.39 -48.41
CA GLU A 994 14.85 49.66 -48.38
C GLU A 994 14.22 50.63 -47.37
N LYS A 995 15.03 51.54 -46.81
CA LYS A 995 14.60 52.47 -45.76
C LYS A 995 13.48 53.46 -46.13
N THR A 996 13.16 53.58 -47.42
CA THR A 996 12.08 54.42 -47.96
C THR A 996 10.78 53.65 -48.22
N ASN A 997 10.76 52.31 -48.16
CA ASN A 997 9.54 51.54 -48.41
C ASN A 997 8.46 51.83 -47.36
N ASP A 998 7.20 51.92 -47.79
CA ASP A 998 6.05 52.12 -46.89
C ASP A 998 5.88 50.97 -45.90
N PRO A 999 5.39 51.25 -44.67
CA PRO A 999 5.24 50.25 -43.62
C PRO A 999 4.30 49.12 -44.05
N LEU A 1000 4.60 47.88 -43.64
CA LEU A 1000 3.61 46.81 -43.66
C LEU A 1000 2.61 47.10 -42.53
N PHE A 1001 1.56 47.84 -42.85
CA PHE A 1001 0.54 48.29 -41.90
C PHE A 1001 -0.60 47.28 -41.77
N ASN A 1002 -0.96 46.94 -40.54
CA ASN A 1002 -2.10 46.08 -40.22
C ASN A 1002 -2.87 46.65 -39.01
N ALA A 1003 -4.17 46.90 -39.20
CA ALA A 1003 -5.10 47.15 -38.10
C ALA A 1003 -5.70 45.81 -37.65
N ILE A 1004 -5.39 45.38 -36.43
CA ILE A 1004 -5.68 44.04 -35.93
C ILE A 1004 -6.66 44.13 -34.76
N GLY A 1005 -7.69 43.29 -34.77
CA GLY A 1005 -8.71 43.18 -33.71
C GLY A 1005 -10.01 43.96 -33.95
N LYS A 1006 -10.09 44.80 -34.99
CA LYS A 1006 -11.16 45.79 -35.23
C LYS A 1006 -12.60 45.23 -35.21
N ASP A 1007 -12.77 43.95 -35.56
CA ASP A 1007 -14.06 43.26 -35.65
C ASP A 1007 -14.32 42.28 -34.48
N ASN A 1008 -13.50 42.30 -33.42
CA ASN A 1008 -13.55 41.36 -32.30
C ASN A 1008 -13.68 42.08 -30.94
N GLU A 1009 -14.76 41.80 -30.21
CA GLU A 1009 -14.98 42.28 -28.82
C GLU A 1009 -14.11 41.55 -27.77
N ARG A 1010 -12.90 41.13 -28.15
CA ARG A 1010 -12.04 40.26 -27.34
C ARG A 1010 -10.81 41.02 -26.83
N PHE A 1011 -10.48 40.84 -25.55
CA PHE A 1011 -9.40 41.55 -24.88
C PHE A 1011 -8.20 40.62 -24.64
N PRO A 1012 -7.23 40.51 -25.57
CA PRO A 1012 -6.08 39.65 -25.39
C PRO A 1012 -5.25 40.07 -24.17
N LEU A 1013 -5.01 39.11 -23.28
CA LEU A 1013 -4.18 39.30 -22.08
C LEU A 1013 -2.68 39.19 -22.38
N GLU A 1014 -2.34 38.60 -23.51
CA GLU A 1014 -0.97 38.42 -23.99
C GLU A 1014 -0.90 38.76 -25.47
N TYR A 1015 0.23 39.32 -25.88
CA TYR A 1015 0.51 39.61 -27.27
C TYR A 1015 2.01 39.73 -27.51
N SER A 1016 2.46 39.47 -28.73
CA SER A 1016 3.87 39.60 -29.10
C SER A 1016 4.06 39.91 -30.58
N ILE A 1017 5.26 40.37 -30.91
CA ILE A 1017 5.73 40.60 -32.27
C ILE A 1017 7.11 39.98 -32.42
N SER A 1018 7.36 39.36 -33.57
CA SER A 1018 8.58 38.60 -33.81
C SER A 1018 8.96 38.56 -35.28
N GLY A 1019 10.21 38.24 -35.59
CA GLY A 1019 10.67 38.01 -36.95
C GLY A 1019 12.19 37.89 -37.07
N TRP A 1020 12.66 37.35 -38.19
CA TRP A 1020 14.07 37.34 -38.54
C TRP A 1020 14.46 38.58 -39.33
N PHE A 1021 15.65 39.10 -39.05
CA PHE A 1021 16.23 40.28 -39.65
C PHE A 1021 17.68 39.99 -40.06
N LYS A 1022 18.14 40.66 -41.11
CA LYS A 1022 19.55 40.70 -41.53
C LYS A 1022 19.82 42.01 -42.27
N TRP A 1023 20.67 42.84 -41.69
CA TRP A 1023 21.06 44.14 -42.24
C TRP A 1023 21.93 43.99 -43.49
N GLN A 1024 21.81 44.91 -44.45
CA GLN A 1024 22.72 45.03 -45.58
C GLN A 1024 23.22 46.47 -45.71
N GLN A 1025 24.52 46.60 -46.03
CA GLN A 1025 25.29 47.84 -45.96
C GLN A 1025 24.67 49.00 -46.75
N ALA A 1026 24.17 49.98 -46.00
CA ALA A 1026 23.87 51.35 -46.43
C ALA A 1026 24.20 52.30 -45.26
N PRO A 1027 24.33 53.63 -45.49
CA PRO A 1027 24.46 54.59 -44.40
C PRO A 1027 23.22 54.53 -43.50
N GLN A 1028 23.44 54.13 -42.24
CA GLN A 1028 22.40 54.00 -41.24
C GLN A 1028 22.03 55.40 -40.73
N ASP A 1029 20.73 55.73 -40.79
CA ASP A 1029 20.24 56.97 -40.16
C ASP A 1029 20.27 56.81 -38.64
N ALA A 1030 20.19 57.91 -37.88
CA ALA A 1030 20.29 57.88 -36.41
C ALA A 1030 19.35 56.87 -35.74
N TRP A 1031 18.14 56.68 -36.30
CA TRP A 1031 17.15 55.70 -35.85
C TRP A 1031 16.34 55.16 -37.03
N GLN A 1032 16.22 53.84 -37.12
CA GLN A 1032 15.45 53.13 -38.14
C GLN A 1032 14.50 52.09 -37.53
N ASN A 1033 13.27 52.07 -38.01
CA ASN A 1033 12.19 51.26 -37.46
C ASN A 1033 12.23 49.80 -37.94
N MET A 1034 12.29 48.88 -36.99
CA MET A 1034 12.04 47.45 -37.21
C MET A 1034 10.54 47.16 -37.11
N PHE A 1035 9.89 47.64 -36.04
CA PHE A 1035 8.43 47.64 -35.89
C PHE A 1035 7.93 48.66 -34.85
N ARG A 1036 6.63 49.00 -34.93
CA ARG A 1036 5.84 49.69 -33.89
C ARG A 1036 4.45 49.07 -33.80
N VAL A 1037 3.97 48.88 -32.57
CA VAL A 1037 2.59 48.53 -32.23
C VAL A 1037 2.00 49.68 -31.40
N SER A 1038 0.78 50.12 -31.73
CA SER A 1038 0.07 51.21 -31.04
C SER A 1038 -1.39 50.83 -30.75
N LEU A 1039 -1.99 51.40 -29.69
CA LEU A 1039 -3.44 51.33 -29.44
C LEU A 1039 -4.22 52.42 -30.17
N ASN A 1040 -3.55 53.49 -30.59
CA ASN A 1040 -4.16 54.67 -31.17
C ASN A 1040 -4.00 54.63 -32.70
N GLU A 1041 -5.07 54.86 -33.47
CA GLU A 1041 -5.05 54.89 -34.95
C GLU A 1041 -4.11 55.97 -35.51
N LYS A 1042 -3.94 57.08 -34.78
CA LYS A 1042 -3.04 58.19 -35.11
C LYS A 1042 -2.14 58.49 -33.90
N PRO A 1043 -1.08 57.69 -33.65
CA PRO A 1043 -0.22 57.90 -32.47
C PRO A 1043 0.47 59.27 -32.53
N SER A 1044 0.67 59.93 -31.38
CA SER A 1044 1.38 61.22 -31.30
C SER A 1044 2.77 61.14 -30.66
N ASP A 1045 3.15 59.95 -30.17
CA ASP A 1045 4.37 59.66 -29.41
C ASP A 1045 4.39 60.26 -27.99
N GLN A 1046 3.24 60.73 -27.53
CA GLN A 1046 3.02 61.42 -26.24
C GLN A 1046 2.15 60.61 -25.28
N TYR A 1047 1.18 59.83 -25.77
CA TYR A 1047 0.18 59.17 -24.93
C TYR A 1047 0.54 57.72 -24.62
N LEU A 1048 0.12 57.26 -23.44
CA LEU A 1048 0.16 55.85 -23.04
C LEU A 1048 -0.56 55.00 -24.10
N GLY A 1049 0.13 54.06 -24.74
CA GLY A 1049 -0.38 53.27 -25.86
C GLY A 1049 0.14 53.66 -27.25
N ASP A 1050 0.80 54.82 -27.44
CA ASP A 1050 1.45 55.18 -28.72
C ASP A 1050 2.66 54.29 -29.06
N ARG A 1051 3.31 53.78 -28.01
CA ARG A 1051 4.42 52.80 -28.04
C ARG A 1051 3.99 51.57 -27.23
N THR A 1052 3.08 50.76 -27.76
CA THR A 1052 2.64 49.52 -27.08
C THR A 1052 3.77 48.49 -27.06
N MET A 1053 4.42 48.27 -28.19
CA MET A 1053 5.72 47.61 -28.32
C MET A 1053 6.41 48.21 -29.55
N ALA A 1054 7.69 48.56 -29.49
CA ALA A 1054 8.43 48.95 -30.68
C ALA A 1054 9.87 48.42 -30.63
N ALA A 1055 10.54 48.43 -31.77
CA ALA A 1055 11.97 48.17 -31.88
C ALA A 1055 12.56 49.05 -32.98
N TRP A 1056 13.63 49.77 -32.65
CA TRP A 1056 14.38 50.61 -33.57
C TRP A 1056 15.87 50.26 -33.50
N VAL A 1057 16.55 50.24 -34.64
CA VAL A 1057 18.02 50.12 -34.70
C VAL A 1057 18.62 51.52 -34.84
N GLY A 1058 19.66 51.84 -34.07
CA GLY A 1058 20.27 53.18 -34.03
C GLY A 1058 21.79 53.13 -33.93
N THR A 1059 22.43 54.22 -34.38
CA THR A 1059 23.90 54.35 -34.44
C THR A 1059 24.52 54.90 -33.15
N SER A 1060 23.70 55.36 -32.21
CA SER A 1060 24.10 55.82 -30.88
C SER A 1060 24.81 54.72 -30.07
N GLU A 1061 25.68 55.13 -29.15
CA GLU A 1061 26.37 54.24 -28.18
C GLU A 1061 27.15 53.06 -28.80
N GLY A 1062 27.56 53.14 -30.07
CA GLY A 1062 28.29 52.07 -30.75
C GLY A 1062 27.41 51.03 -31.46
N GLY A 1063 26.11 51.30 -31.60
CA GLY A 1063 25.18 50.47 -32.36
C GLY A 1063 24.21 49.69 -31.47
N ILE A 1064 22.99 50.17 -31.35
CA ILE A 1064 21.97 49.66 -30.42
C ILE A 1064 20.66 49.29 -31.09
N ILE A 1065 19.97 48.30 -30.51
CA ILE A 1065 18.56 48.01 -30.72
C ILE A 1065 17.80 48.55 -29.51
N HIS A 1066 17.01 49.60 -29.72
CA HIS A 1066 16.21 50.27 -28.71
C HIS A 1066 14.78 49.70 -28.71
N LEU A 1067 14.31 49.27 -27.54
CA LEU A 1067 13.04 48.58 -27.37
C LEU A 1067 12.17 49.34 -26.34
N PRO A 1068 11.28 50.25 -26.78
CA PRO A 1068 10.39 50.99 -25.90
C PRO A 1068 8.97 50.39 -25.82
N THR A 1069 8.34 50.63 -24.68
CA THR A 1069 6.96 50.28 -24.34
C THR A 1069 6.37 51.34 -23.38
N TYR A 1070 5.20 51.10 -22.77
CA TYR A 1070 4.58 52.02 -21.80
C TYR A 1070 4.10 51.31 -20.53
N THR A 1071 3.88 52.06 -19.45
CA THR A 1071 3.22 51.52 -18.24
C THR A 1071 2.27 52.57 -17.66
N TYR A 1072 1.00 52.21 -17.43
CA TYR A 1072 0.07 53.05 -16.68
C TYR A 1072 0.27 52.85 -15.17
N ALA A 1073 0.12 53.93 -14.40
CA ALA A 1073 0.12 53.91 -12.94
C ALA A 1073 -1.31 53.96 -12.35
N ASN A 1074 -2.25 54.62 -13.03
CA ASN A 1074 -3.64 54.74 -12.59
C ASN A 1074 -4.60 54.88 -13.78
N MET A 1075 -5.91 54.93 -13.51
CA MET A 1075 -6.95 55.11 -14.54
C MET A 1075 -7.31 56.58 -14.83
N ASN A 1076 -6.58 57.53 -14.24
CA ASN A 1076 -6.69 58.98 -14.44
C ASN A 1076 -5.59 59.49 -15.38
N GLY A 1077 -5.15 58.65 -16.33
CA GLY A 1077 -4.14 59.00 -17.34
C GLY A 1077 -2.68 58.98 -16.88
N GLY A 1078 -2.39 58.73 -15.59
CA GLY A 1078 -1.02 58.71 -15.07
C GLY A 1078 -0.23 57.46 -15.49
N GLY A 1079 1.05 57.63 -15.81
CA GLY A 1079 1.97 56.55 -16.22
C GLY A 1079 3.25 57.08 -16.88
N ASN A 1080 4.06 56.18 -17.47
CA ASN A 1080 5.18 56.52 -18.35
C ASN A 1080 4.91 55.98 -19.78
N ALA A 1081 4.89 56.87 -20.77
CA ALA A 1081 4.68 56.56 -22.19
C ALA A 1081 5.96 56.14 -22.95
N ASN A 1082 7.10 56.07 -22.28
CA ASN A 1082 8.38 55.65 -22.83
C ASN A 1082 9.23 54.89 -21.80
N VAL A 1083 8.84 53.65 -21.49
CA VAL A 1083 9.67 52.71 -20.72
C VAL A 1083 10.55 51.96 -21.72
N TRP A 1084 11.87 52.17 -21.70
CA TRP A 1084 12.77 51.65 -22.72
C TRP A 1084 14.02 50.98 -22.14
N LYS A 1085 14.62 50.08 -22.93
CA LYS A 1085 15.94 49.47 -22.71
C LYS A 1085 16.62 49.23 -24.05
N ASN A 1086 17.96 49.12 -24.06
CA ASN A 1086 18.79 48.94 -25.25
C ASN A 1086 19.51 47.57 -25.22
N ILE A 1087 19.72 46.96 -26.39
CA ILE A 1087 20.69 45.86 -26.60
C ILE A 1087 21.78 46.35 -27.55
N GLN A 1088 23.04 46.14 -27.19
CA GLN A 1088 24.21 46.48 -28.01
C GLN A 1088 24.38 45.43 -29.14
N HIS A 1089 24.19 45.83 -30.40
CA HIS A 1089 24.20 44.88 -31.51
C HIS A 1089 25.60 44.48 -31.97
N LYS A 1090 26.62 45.35 -31.83
CA LYS A 1090 28.03 45.06 -32.16
C LYS A 1090 28.20 44.40 -33.54
N ASP A 1091 27.61 45.00 -34.57
CA ASP A 1091 27.55 44.49 -35.96
C ASP A 1091 26.97 43.08 -36.20
N ARG A 1092 26.52 42.34 -35.17
CA ARG A 1092 25.87 41.02 -35.29
C ARG A 1092 24.61 41.06 -36.15
N HIS A 1093 23.94 42.22 -36.20
CA HIS A 1093 22.77 42.48 -37.06
C HIS A 1093 23.00 42.27 -38.57
N THR A 1094 24.27 42.16 -39.03
CA THR A 1094 24.64 41.83 -40.42
C THR A 1094 24.53 40.33 -40.77
N LYS A 1095 24.34 39.46 -39.77
CA LYS A 1095 23.98 38.04 -39.96
C LYS A 1095 22.47 37.87 -39.78
N TRP A 1096 21.95 36.67 -40.05
CA TRP A 1096 20.57 36.37 -39.69
C TRP A 1096 20.44 36.31 -38.16
N PHE A 1097 19.55 37.14 -37.63
CA PHE A 1097 19.20 37.19 -36.21
C PHE A 1097 17.68 37.27 -36.06
N PHE A 1098 17.16 36.76 -34.95
CA PHE A 1098 15.73 36.75 -34.66
C PHE A 1098 15.43 37.72 -33.52
N VAL A 1099 14.38 38.53 -33.66
CA VAL A 1099 13.90 39.45 -32.62
C VAL A 1099 12.51 39.04 -32.20
N TYR A 1100 12.28 39.04 -30.88
CA TYR A 1100 10.98 38.86 -30.24
C TYR A 1100 10.75 39.98 -29.22
N PHE A 1101 9.53 40.51 -29.17
CA PHE A 1101 9.06 41.38 -28.08
C PHE A 1101 7.62 40.99 -27.73
N GLY A 1102 7.36 40.62 -26.48
CA GLY A 1102 6.04 40.23 -26.01
C GLY A 1102 5.65 40.88 -24.68
N TYR A 1103 4.34 40.89 -24.41
CA TYR A 1103 3.71 41.38 -23.19
C TYR A 1103 2.76 40.33 -22.60
N SER A 1104 2.75 40.19 -21.27
CA SER A 1104 1.70 39.47 -20.52
C SER A 1104 1.11 40.36 -19.44
N LYS A 1105 -0.20 40.56 -19.51
CA LYS A 1105 -0.97 41.33 -18.54
C LYS A 1105 -1.06 40.64 -17.18
N ALA A 1106 -1.14 39.31 -17.19
CA ALA A 1106 -1.20 38.49 -15.96
C ALA A 1106 0.11 38.57 -15.17
N GLN A 1107 1.25 38.66 -15.85
CA GLN A 1107 2.58 38.79 -15.22
C GLN A 1107 2.98 40.27 -14.99
N ALA A 1108 2.16 41.23 -15.43
CA ALA A 1108 2.50 42.66 -15.47
C ALA A 1108 3.92 42.92 -16.05
N LYS A 1109 4.23 42.26 -17.17
CA LYS A 1109 5.60 42.14 -17.67
C LYS A 1109 5.67 42.20 -19.19
N ALA A 1110 6.64 42.94 -19.70
CA ALA A 1110 7.11 42.78 -21.08
C ALA A 1110 8.49 42.08 -21.10
N TYR A 1111 8.77 41.37 -22.18
CA TYR A 1111 10.02 40.63 -22.39
C TYR A 1111 10.43 40.72 -23.85
N SER A 1112 11.69 41.07 -24.10
CA SER A 1112 12.29 40.98 -25.44
C SER A 1112 13.44 39.98 -25.44
N TYR A 1113 13.61 39.28 -26.55
CA TYR A 1113 14.67 38.31 -26.78
C TYR A 1113 15.23 38.49 -28.18
N ILE A 1114 16.56 38.36 -28.30
CA ILE A 1114 17.25 38.40 -29.58
C ILE A 1114 18.16 37.19 -29.68
N LYS A 1115 17.96 36.37 -30.71
CA LYS A 1115 18.83 35.22 -31.04
C LYS A 1115 19.84 35.61 -32.09
N TRP A 1116 21.11 35.44 -31.79
CA TRP A 1116 22.21 35.56 -32.74
C TRP A 1116 22.72 34.17 -33.16
N GLN A 1117 23.76 34.11 -33.98
CA GLN A 1117 24.34 32.83 -34.44
C GLN A 1117 25.15 32.10 -33.35
N ALA A 1118 25.71 32.82 -32.38
CA ALA A 1118 26.61 32.27 -31.36
C ALA A 1118 26.06 32.43 -29.92
N ASP A 1119 25.22 33.43 -29.68
CA ASP A 1119 24.69 33.79 -28.36
C ASP A 1119 23.24 34.32 -28.45
N ASP A 1120 22.63 34.65 -27.31
CA ASP A 1120 21.31 35.29 -27.25
C ASP A 1120 21.30 36.43 -26.21
N ASP A 1121 20.63 37.53 -26.51
CA ASP A 1121 20.36 38.65 -25.59
C ASP A 1121 18.88 38.68 -25.15
N PHE A 1122 18.57 39.27 -24.00
CA PHE A 1122 17.19 39.48 -23.55
C PHE A 1122 17.03 40.67 -22.59
N LEU A 1123 15.82 41.24 -22.52
CA LEU A 1123 15.47 42.33 -21.60
C LEU A 1123 14.12 42.02 -20.92
N ASN A 1124 14.07 42.24 -19.60
CA ASN A 1124 12.86 42.17 -18.79
C ASN A 1124 12.33 43.57 -18.48
N TYR A 1125 11.01 43.76 -18.55
CA TYR A 1125 10.30 44.99 -18.17
C TYR A 1125 9.24 44.63 -17.13
N ASP A 1126 9.68 44.41 -15.90
CA ASP A 1126 8.80 44.07 -14.78
C ASP A 1126 8.00 45.30 -14.32
N ASN A 1127 6.81 45.09 -13.72
CA ASN A 1127 5.85 46.15 -13.35
C ASN A 1127 5.32 47.00 -14.52
N THR A 1128 5.23 46.39 -15.72
CA THR A 1128 4.72 47.01 -16.94
C THR A 1128 3.21 46.77 -17.10
N ASN A 1129 2.44 47.86 -17.15
CA ASN A 1129 0.98 47.84 -17.18
C ASN A 1129 0.44 48.46 -18.46
N HIS A 1130 0.04 47.62 -19.41
CA HIS A 1130 -0.68 48.07 -20.61
C HIS A 1130 -2.20 48.06 -20.34
N TYR A 1131 -2.92 48.96 -21.00
CA TYR A 1131 -4.38 48.97 -21.00
C TYR A 1131 -4.95 47.70 -21.63
N TYR A 1132 -6.16 47.33 -21.19
CA TYR A 1132 -6.98 46.35 -21.89
C TYR A 1132 -7.52 47.00 -23.17
N ALA A 1133 -7.11 46.50 -24.32
CA ALA A 1133 -7.54 46.96 -25.63
C ALA A 1133 -7.79 45.76 -26.54
N PRO A 1134 -8.88 45.76 -27.34
CA PRO A 1134 -9.10 44.75 -28.36
C PRO A 1134 -8.31 45.04 -29.65
N ASN A 1135 -8.00 46.33 -29.89
CA ASN A 1135 -7.51 46.84 -31.17
C ASN A 1135 -6.05 47.26 -31.10
N PHE A 1136 -5.27 46.86 -32.11
CA PHE A 1136 -3.85 47.17 -32.26
C PHE A 1136 -3.54 47.64 -33.68
N GLN A 1137 -2.64 48.62 -33.79
CA GLN A 1137 -2.14 49.18 -35.03
C GLN A 1137 -0.68 48.76 -35.17
N VAL A 1138 -0.38 47.86 -36.11
CA VAL A 1138 0.95 47.29 -36.31
C VAL A 1138 1.59 47.90 -37.56
N PHE A 1139 2.75 48.51 -37.38
CA PHE A 1139 3.61 49.05 -38.44
C PHE A 1139 4.91 48.24 -38.43
N PHE A 1140 5.24 47.57 -39.54
CA PHE A 1140 6.47 46.77 -39.64
C PHE A 1140 7.41 47.31 -40.72
N GLY A 1141 8.70 47.45 -40.37
CA GLY A 1141 9.78 47.89 -41.26
C GLY A 1141 9.82 49.38 -41.59
N ARG A 1142 8.90 50.21 -41.05
CA ARG A 1142 8.87 51.69 -41.08
C ARG A 1142 7.77 52.17 -40.11
N ASP A 1143 7.82 53.43 -39.66
CA ASP A 1143 6.64 54.13 -39.14
C ASP A 1143 6.62 55.60 -39.62
N LYS A 1144 5.70 56.44 -39.12
CA LYS A 1144 5.60 57.86 -39.54
C LYS A 1144 6.63 58.79 -38.88
N PHE A 1145 7.41 58.31 -37.92
CA PHE A 1145 8.34 59.08 -37.11
C PHE A 1145 9.80 58.77 -37.45
N TYR A 1146 10.10 57.53 -37.84
CA TYR A 1146 11.46 57.03 -38.11
C TYR A 1146 11.57 56.40 -39.51
N THR A 1147 12.76 56.46 -40.11
CA THR A 1147 13.04 55.82 -41.41
C THR A 1147 12.96 54.29 -41.31
N GLY A 1148 12.79 53.59 -42.43
CA GLY A 1148 12.56 52.14 -42.45
C GLY A 1148 13.83 51.29 -42.29
N TRP A 1149 13.62 49.99 -42.07
CA TRP A 1149 14.68 48.97 -42.08
C TRP A 1149 15.29 48.79 -43.48
N ASN A 1150 16.63 48.67 -43.57
CA ASN A 1150 17.37 48.45 -44.80
C ASN A 1150 18.09 47.10 -44.80
N GLY A 1151 17.50 46.08 -45.42
CA GLY A 1151 18.04 44.73 -45.43
C GLY A 1151 16.96 43.67 -45.60
N LYS A 1152 17.31 42.43 -45.29
CA LYS A 1152 16.40 41.28 -45.38
C LYS A 1152 15.60 41.10 -44.10
N ILE A 1153 14.36 40.65 -44.26
CA ILE A 1153 13.49 40.18 -43.19
C ILE A 1153 12.81 38.87 -43.60
N ALA A 1154 12.50 38.00 -42.64
CA ALA A 1154 11.83 36.73 -42.89
C ALA A 1154 10.95 36.32 -41.71
N PHE A 1155 9.92 35.50 -41.97
CA PHE A 1155 9.08 34.82 -40.97
C PHE A 1155 8.54 35.72 -39.84
N ALA A 1156 8.16 36.96 -40.15
CA ALA A 1156 7.67 37.93 -39.16
C ALA A 1156 6.19 37.72 -38.82
N GLN A 1157 5.86 37.75 -37.54
CA GLN A 1157 4.55 37.37 -37.01
C GLN A 1157 4.15 38.28 -35.83
N PHE A 1158 2.88 38.67 -35.78
CA PHE A 1158 2.23 39.30 -34.63
C PHE A 1158 1.23 38.32 -34.02
N ASN A 1159 1.28 38.13 -32.71
CA ASN A 1159 0.45 37.17 -31.99
C ASN A 1159 -0.44 37.87 -30.97
N LEU A 1160 -1.70 37.44 -30.89
CA LEU A 1160 -2.65 37.82 -29.85
C LEU A 1160 -3.15 36.57 -29.12
N GLY A 1161 -3.43 36.69 -27.83
CA GLY A 1161 -4.07 35.63 -27.05
C GLY A 1161 -3.12 34.75 -26.25
N LYS A 1162 -3.70 33.80 -25.52
CA LYS A 1162 -3.03 32.93 -24.55
C LYS A 1162 -1.89 32.17 -25.20
N GLY A 1163 -0.68 32.33 -24.66
CA GLY A 1163 0.52 31.73 -25.24
C GLY A 1163 1.20 32.60 -26.28
N ALA A 1164 0.77 33.84 -26.51
CA ALA A 1164 1.56 34.81 -27.29
C ALA A 1164 2.79 35.32 -26.51
N PHE A 1165 2.75 35.29 -25.18
CA PHE A 1165 3.89 35.66 -24.34
C PHE A 1165 4.86 34.50 -24.11
N ARG A 1166 6.16 34.80 -24.14
CA ARG A 1166 7.27 33.93 -23.75
C ARG A 1166 8.29 34.76 -22.97
N SER A 1167 8.76 34.21 -21.85
CA SER A 1167 9.83 34.78 -21.00
C SER A 1167 10.99 33.81 -20.80
N ALA A 1168 11.00 32.70 -21.54
CA ALA A 1168 12.06 31.70 -21.60
C ALA A 1168 12.57 31.57 -23.05
N LYS A 1169 13.76 30.97 -23.23
CA LYS A 1169 14.36 30.71 -24.56
C LYS A 1169 13.62 29.65 -25.39
N ASP A 1170 12.52 29.10 -24.87
CA ASP A 1170 11.69 28.12 -25.56
C ASP A 1170 10.56 28.80 -26.34
N PHE A 1171 10.71 28.77 -27.66
CA PHE A 1171 9.76 29.29 -28.64
C PHE A 1171 9.12 28.16 -29.46
N THR A 1172 9.21 26.90 -28.99
CA THR A 1172 8.59 25.77 -29.67
C THR A 1172 7.06 25.89 -29.65
N HIS A 1173 6.45 25.61 -30.80
CA HIS A 1173 5.00 25.58 -30.97
C HIS A 1173 4.65 24.74 -32.20
N PRO A 1174 3.59 23.90 -32.19
CA PRO A 1174 3.26 23.00 -33.32
C PRO A 1174 3.12 23.68 -34.69
N ASN A 1175 2.74 24.96 -34.71
CA ASN A 1175 2.52 25.75 -35.93
C ASN A 1175 3.62 26.80 -36.23
N ASP A 1176 4.74 26.75 -35.50
CA ASP A 1176 5.82 27.77 -35.50
C ASP A 1176 5.29 29.21 -35.42
N ALA A 1177 4.48 29.47 -34.39
CA ALA A 1177 3.79 30.74 -34.15
C ALA A 1177 4.71 31.93 -33.84
N PHE A 1178 6.03 31.70 -33.79
CA PHE A 1178 7.05 32.75 -33.63
C PHE A 1178 8.03 32.78 -34.83
N GLY A 1179 7.95 31.82 -35.77
CA GLY A 1179 8.78 31.80 -36.97
C GLY A 1179 10.24 31.38 -36.74
N ILE A 1180 10.54 30.72 -35.61
CA ILE A 1180 11.91 30.37 -35.22
C ILE A 1180 12.32 28.99 -35.73
N GLY A 1181 11.41 28.01 -35.70
CA GLY A 1181 11.71 26.60 -35.99
C GLY A 1181 11.96 26.39 -37.48
N ALA A 1182 11.15 27.02 -38.33
CA ALA A 1182 11.34 27.05 -39.78
C ALA A 1182 12.70 27.63 -40.21
N GLY A 1183 13.33 28.43 -39.35
CA GLY A 1183 14.68 28.97 -39.54
C GLY A 1183 15.82 28.05 -39.11
N ILE A 1184 15.58 27.10 -38.18
CA ILE A 1184 16.63 26.21 -37.64
C ILE A 1184 16.77 24.91 -38.46
N ASP A 1185 15.66 24.22 -38.74
CA ASP A 1185 15.70 22.81 -39.15
C ASP A 1185 16.16 22.52 -40.58
N LYS A 1186 16.26 23.54 -41.44
CA LYS A 1186 16.57 23.33 -42.86
C LYS A 1186 18.10 23.00 -43.05
N LEU A 1187 18.65 21.90 -42.40
CA LEU A 1187 20.09 21.45 -42.15
C LEU A 1187 20.63 19.89 -42.15
N ARG A 1188 20.78 19.04 -41.06
CA ARG A 1188 21.84 17.90 -40.88
C ARG A 1188 21.51 16.47 -40.18
N LYS A 1189 22.32 15.32 -40.30
CA LYS A 1189 22.08 13.86 -39.76
C LYS A 1189 23.28 12.76 -39.57
N PRO A 1190 23.13 11.51 -38.92
CA PRO A 1190 24.15 10.36 -38.61
C PRO A 1190 23.76 8.77 -38.70
N ASP A 1191 24.58 7.70 -38.27
CA ASP A 1191 24.45 6.16 -38.54
C ASP A 1191 24.90 4.96 -37.48
N THR A 1192 25.20 3.62 -37.84
CA THR A 1192 24.95 2.26 -37.08
C THR A 1192 25.98 0.96 -37.00
N GLY A 1193 25.61 -0.41 -36.90
CA GLY A 1193 26.45 -1.67 -36.42
C GLY A 1193 26.15 -3.27 -36.70
N PHE A 1194 26.73 -4.37 -36.01
CA PHE A 1194 26.97 -5.87 -36.45
C PHE A 1194 26.95 -7.22 -35.45
N LYS A 1195 27.16 -8.58 -35.83
CA LYS A 1195 26.98 -9.96 -35.04
C LYS A 1195 27.67 -11.44 -35.42
N PRO A 1196 27.55 -12.65 -34.66
CA PRO A 1196 28.31 -14.05 -34.73
C PRO A 1196 27.62 -15.57 -34.64
N ALA A 1197 28.28 -16.78 -34.33
CA ALA A 1197 27.90 -18.31 -34.59
C ALA A 1197 28.04 -19.59 -33.54
N ASP A 1198 27.75 -20.92 -33.92
CA ASP A 1198 27.24 -22.18 -33.15
C ASP A 1198 28.10 -23.49 -32.70
N SER A 1199 27.55 -24.49 -31.91
CA SER A 1199 28.19 -25.79 -31.39
C SER A 1199 27.27 -27.07 -31.14
N ASP A 1200 27.82 -28.30 -30.90
CA ASP A 1200 27.10 -29.58 -30.55
C ASP A 1200 27.27 -30.05 -29.08
N PRO A 1201 26.21 -30.05 -28.24
CA PRO A 1201 26.32 -30.27 -26.79
C PRO A 1201 26.25 -31.73 -26.30
N ALA A 1202 25.90 -32.71 -27.14
CA ALA A 1202 25.55 -34.06 -26.68
C ALA A 1202 26.71 -34.77 -25.95
N VAL A 1203 26.39 -35.53 -24.88
CA VAL A 1203 27.36 -36.43 -24.23
C VAL A 1203 27.50 -37.70 -25.07
N LYS A 1204 28.73 -38.14 -25.33
CA LYS A 1204 29.05 -39.35 -26.11
C LYS A 1204 29.97 -40.28 -25.33
N GLU A 1205 29.64 -41.56 -25.31
CA GLU A 1205 30.31 -42.60 -24.55
C GLU A 1205 31.36 -43.33 -25.41
N ASN A 1206 32.54 -43.62 -24.89
CA ASN A 1206 33.55 -44.46 -25.55
C ASN A 1206 34.09 -45.51 -24.56
N ALA A 1207 33.92 -46.79 -24.91
CA ALA A 1207 34.48 -47.90 -24.14
C ALA A 1207 35.93 -48.20 -24.59
N PHE A 1208 36.71 -48.83 -23.70
CA PHE A 1208 38.08 -49.28 -23.99
C PHE A 1208 38.18 -50.17 -25.26
N ASN A 1209 37.18 -51.04 -25.48
CA ASN A 1209 37.09 -51.94 -26.64
C ASN A 1209 36.18 -51.39 -27.77
N GLN A 1210 35.97 -50.07 -27.85
CA GLN A 1210 35.10 -49.47 -28.86
C GLN A 1210 35.78 -49.48 -30.25
N ASP A 1211 35.29 -50.30 -31.19
CA ASP A 1211 35.87 -50.41 -32.54
C ASP A 1211 35.60 -49.19 -33.43
N LYS A 1212 34.43 -48.55 -33.32
CA LYS A 1212 33.99 -47.49 -34.22
C LYS A 1212 34.07 -46.11 -33.56
N PRO A 1213 34.53 -45.06 -34.28
CA PRO A 1213 34.48 -43.68 -33.79
C PRO A 1213 33.07 -43.24 -33.36
N ILE A 1214 33.03 -42.39 -32.33
CA ILE A 1214 31.78 -41.87 -31.74
C ILE A 1214 31.37 -40.52 -32.36
N HIS A 1215 32.31 -39.84 -33.02
CA HIS A 1215 32.07 -38.65 -33.84
C HIS A 1215 32.93 -38.73 -35.10
N ASP A 1216 32.33 -38.44 -36.25
CA ASP A 1216 33.00 -38.37 -37.55
C ASP A 1216 32.33 -37.25 -38.34
N LYS A 1217 33.08 -36.22 -38.71
CA LYS A 1217 32.62 -35.09 -39.52
C LYS A 1217 33.67 -34.72 -40.55
N ASN A 1218 33.24 -34.30 -41.72
CA ASN A 1218 34.11 -33.80 -42.78
C ASN A 1218 33.67 -32.40 -43.25
N ALA A 1219 34.62 -31.67 -43.83
CA ALA A 1219 34.35 -30.43 -44.57
C ALA A 1219 35.14 -30.45 -45.89
N ASN A 1220 34.52 -29.92 -46.94
CA ASN A 1220 35.09 -29.78 -48.28
C ASN A 1220 34.95 -28.32 -48.72
N SER A 1221 35.90 -27.81 -49.50
CA SER A 1221 35.86 -26.48 -50.10
C SER A 1221 36.53 -26.46 -51.47
N GLU A 1222 36.09 -25.55 -52.36
CA GLU A 1222 36.73 -25.33 -53.66
C GLU A 1222 38.09 -24.63 -53.49
N ASN A 1223 38.24 -23.81 -52.45
CA ASN A 1223 39.48 -23.14 -52.04
C ASN A 1223 40.10 -23.86 -50.83
N PRO A 1224 41.43 -23.75 -50.59
CA PRO A 1224 42.03 -24.19 -49.33
C PRO A 1224 41.36 -23.52 -48.11
N PHE A 1225 41.40 -24.17 -46.96
CA PHE A 1225 40.91 -23.59 -45.70
C PHE A 1225 42.01 -22.76 -45.01
N ASP A 1226 41.76 -21.46 -44.84
CA ASP A 1226 42.69 -20.54 -44.16
C ASP A 1226 42.81 -20.82 -42.65
N GLU A 1227 41.72 -21.28 -42.03
CA GLU A 1227 41.67 -21.68 -40.62
C GLU A 1227 40.83 -22.95 -40.42
N TYR A 1228 41.24 -23.82 -39.49
CA TYR A 1228 40.40 -24.92 -39.02
C TYR A 1228 40.79 -25.39 -37.62
N GLY A 1229 39.82 -25.94 -36.88
CA GLY A 1229 40.05 -26.46 -35.55
C GLY A 1229 38.90 -27.28 -34.99
N TYR A 1230 39.19 -28.04 -33.95
CA TYR A 1230 38.22 -28.82 -33.18
C TYR A 1230 38.42 -28.67 -31.68
N GLY A 1231 37.39 -28.95 -30.89
CA GLY A 1231 37.51 -29.07 -29.45
C GLY A 1231 36.34 -29.77 -28.78
N PHE A 1232 36.55 -30.23 -27.56
CA PHE A 1232 35.58 -31.01 -26.79
C PHE A 1232 35.96 -31.06 -25.30
N TRP A 1233 34.98 -31.29 -24.44
CA TRP A 1233 35.21 -31.82 -23.09
C TRP A 1233 35.35 -33.33 -23.14
N MET A 1234 36.23 -33.90 -22.31
CA MET A 1234 36.42 -35.35 -22.10
C MET A 1234 36.57 -35.67 -20.61
N ARG A 1235 36.23 -36.90 -20.22
CA ARG A 1235 36.32 -37.38 -18.82
C ARG A 1235 36.73 -38.86 -18.79
N PHE A 1236 37.89 -39.16 -18.23
CA PHE A 1236 38.40 -40.53 -18.08
C PHE A 1236 37.72 -41.24 -16.90
N LEU A 1237 37.47 -42.55 -17.02
CA LEU A 1237 36.75 -43.35 -16.02
C LEU A 1237 37.30 -44.78 -15.94
N THR A 1238 37.74 -45.22 -14.77
CA THR A 1238 38.30 -46.56 -14.56
C THR A 1238 37.23 -47.65 -14.51
N ALA A 1239 36.10 -47.37 -13.85
CA ALA A 1239 35.05 -48.36 -13.55
C ALA A 1239 33.82 -48.31 -14.49
N TYR A 1240 34.00 -47.88 -15.74
CA TYR A 1240 32.87 -47.60 -16.65
C TYR A 1240 32.29 -48.84 -17.37
N SER A 1241 33.13 -49.79 -17.77
CA SER A 1241 32.71 -51.03 -18.45
C SER A 1241 33.60 -52.20 -18.04
N ILE A 1242 33.30 -52.82 -16.90
CA ILE A 1242 34.13 -53.88 -16.30
C ILE A 1242 33.72 -55.27 -16.82
N GLU A 1243 34.34 -55.68 -17.94
CA GLU A 1243 34.89 -57.04 -18.05
C GLU A 1243 36.39 -56.98 -17.71
N ILE A 1244 36.73 -56.94 -16.42
CA ILE A 1244 38.12 -57.17 -15.99
C ILE A 1244 38.43 -58.65 -16.21
N LYS A 1245 39.02 -58.96 -17.38
CA LYS A 1245 39.98 -60.06 -17.49
C LYS A 1245 41.32 -59.61 -16.92
N GLN A 1246 42.12 -60.57 -16.47
CA GLN A 1246 43.29 -60.35 -15.63
C GLN A 1246 44.29 -59.38 -16.27
N TRP A 1247 44.68 -58.34 -15.53
CA TRP A 1247 45.93 -57.62 -15.76
C TRP A 1247 47.07 -58.44 -15.14
N GLN A 1248 47.51 -59.47 -15.86
CA GLN A 1248 48.76 -60.20 -15.61
C GLN A 1248 49.39 -60.60 -16.95
N GLU A 1249 50.09 -59.64 -17.57
CA GLU A 1249 51.38 -59.80 -18.27
C GLU A 1249 51.99 -58.41 -18.52
#